data_AF-A0A815E3J1-F1
#
_entry.id   AF-A0A815E3J1-F1
#
_cell.length_a   1.000
_cell.length_b   1.000
_cell.length_c   1.000
_cell.angle_alpha   90.00
_cell.angle_beta   90.00
_cell.angle_gamma   90.00
#
_symmetry.space_group_name_H-M   'P 1'
#
loop_
_entity.id
_entity.type
_entity.pdbx_description
1 polymer ?
#
loop_
_entity_poly.entity_id
_entity_poly.type
_entity_poly.pdbx_seq_one_letter_code
_entity_poly.pdbx_strand_id
1 'polypeptide(L)'
;MTKEIGEQIRHVQEIIQKLNIRQSNNNSELTNDYGYIKFGEDDIDIDTRLSQYIRLALQTNARTIVEFLKSGWRLPTPDLIISVTGGGKRCQMSTHLRRTFQRGLVVSAATTNAWLITAGTNTGVVKLVGEALNNYRYKNHKHGLNVPCIGIGSWKYTAGNKQLENLSIKSSMISNINVNKKSVLSIANRRLQTESVQSDVENPNFIHSYVVKQSEAKRCDLEPNHTHFLLFDGKLSNTDGLLLQRAKIEQYSRRINTNISTENALIPIVMILVEGGPFSVRTVCHALQSNTPLVVVKGSGRAADLVAELHNFFSEIEIDETQTKYQLSSSNKTKLDSILEQTRLNNNPWIDEVKDNLCHVLYKQKQLVVIFEFDNPRHGGNLEDAILEALLNATKFSGDNYDEQQCRMAELKLAMAWQKLDYTKKYILTDTSIAKLPEPDLCEALIDALRRGYIDFIELLIDYGASLKKLTLNDLEQLYSYSDIDSGLPLEDENEGKLSTRNDYYSCYFPDNPNLSRLASDKNLPLGQNATREFFLWAIFVDRFDLSTYLCSKTWNQFFSPLIAAQIYRQASSMALHSATRERYENNAVQFDKYATEIIDQCFLSDENFAVNLLKQSAIAFDNIDPLHVAEEASCQSFLASDCVQRYLDHKWYGHINYKRRAIHFRIMFCSLVFPLIPVFSIFLPYVRKRKQIIESITDDSIGWFKKMMYFYDAPIVRFCYNLIFFILYLALFSYVILIDYFPLNISHHKVIELKNLELPITEIILHICTWNLIIEEFRQISCNDFSGYIYDIWNLIDITAIILYLIAFATRFVMSETFFVISKIFLCLDLIVWFIRILHLFSAFERLGPKLVMIFNTMRDLFFFICFILVFLCGFSITSWSLITSASQINWIYDDDGQLLNVTVSVDRKSAWTWKLLRDIAHYGVWKVFGQVDPIVGTDSYSNMAFVLAIIFVAIANILLLNVLIALFNVTIQNVQEQSHNLWRYQRFSIVNEFSKKSPLPPPFSLIYHFFRFLRFLIVHIKLWKNRYQPIPSEITLDNVKIMNDNISQDFKINDMMRRESAIAEDYWRQIFKQNKSDRIEIALTNIEQKIDRFIPFRNENKHTIGVNDQSKQKLNVESDV
;
A
#
# COMPACT_ATOMS: atom_id res chain seq x y z
N MET A 1 3.60 -22.42 10.97
CA MET A 1 4.67 -23.44 11.00
C MET A 1 4.18 -24.86 11.31
N THR A 2 3.86 -25.23 12.55
CA THR A 2 3.49 -26.63 12.89
C THR A 2 2.22 -27.14 12.18
N LYS A 3 1.20 -26.28 12.06
CA LYS A 3 -0.04 -26.58 11.32
C LYS A 3 0.18 -26.73 9.81
N GLU A 4 1.01 -25.86 9.22
CA GLU A 4 1.39 -25.95 7.79
C GLU A 4 2.22 -27.19 7.48
N ILE A 5 3.16 -27.56 8.36
CA ILE A 5 3.97 -28.77 8.22
C ILE A 5 3.07 -30.01 8.25
N GLY A 6 2.08 -30.06 9.16
CA GLY A 6 1.10 -31.14 9.22
C GLY A 6 0.25 -31.27 7.96
N GLU A 7 -0.25 -30.16 7.42
CA GLU A 7 -0.99 -30.14 6.14
C GLU A 7 -0.13 -30.56 4.95
N GLN A 8 1.13 -30.11 4.89
CA GLN A 8 2.08 -30.51 3.85
C GLN A 8 2.38 -32.02 3.90
N ILE A 9 2.58 -32.58 5.10
CA ILE A 9 2.80 -34.02 5.27
C ILE A 9 1.59 -34.82 4.77
N ARG A 10 0.37 -34.41 5.15
CA ARG A 10 -0.87 -35.07 4.70
C ARG A 10 -1.02 -35.00 3.18
N HIS A 11 -0.75 -33.85 2.57
CA HIS A 11 -0.80 -33.68 1.12
C HIS A 11 0.26 -34.51 0.38
N VAL A 12 1.49 -34.58 0.93
CA VAL A 12 2.56 -35.46 0.44
C VAL A 12 2.14 -36.93 0.49
N GLN A 13 1.50 -37.38 1.57
CA GLN A 13 0.98 -38.74 1.69
C GLN A 13 -0.10 -39.06 0.66
N GLU A 14 -1.05 -38.14 0.42
CA GLU A 14 -2.08 -38.29 -0.60
C GLU A 14 -1.50 -38.38 -2.02
N ILE A 15 -0.50 -37.56 -2.34
CA ILE A 15 0.18 -37.58 -3.63
C ILE A 15 0.95 -38.89 -3.81
N ILE A 16 1.72 -39.33 -2.81
CA ILE A 16 2.46 -40.60 -2.85
C ILE A 16 1.48 -41.77 -3.08
N GLN A 17 0.34 -41.80 -2.39
CA GLN A 17 -0.70 -42.80 -2.62
C GLN A 17 -1.27 -42.76 -4.05
N LYS A 18 -1.58 -41.57 -4.59
CA LYS A 18 -2.07 -41.39 -5.98
C LYS A 18 -1.04 -41.82 -7.03
N LEU A 19 0.24 -41.54 -6.80
CA LEU A 19 1.33 -41.94 -7.70
C LEU A 19 1.50 -43.47 -7.75
N ASN A 20 1.27 -44.16 -6.64
CA ASN A 20 1.37 -45.61 -6.53
C ASN A 20 0.26 -46.37 -7.25
N ILE A 21 -0.97 -45.82 -7.33
CA ILE A 21 -2.09 -46.43 -8.09
C ILE A 21 -1.74 -46.59 -9.58
N ARG A 22 -0.83 -45.76 -10.11
CA ARG A 22 -0.42 -45.79 -11.53
C ARG A 22 0.72 -46.79 -11.84
N GLN A 23 1.43 -47.34 -10.84
CA GLN A 23 2.67 -48.11 -11.04
C GLN A 23 2.56 -49.63 -10.76
N SER A 24 1.36 -50.20 -10.62
CA SER A 24 1.13 -51.57 -10.09
C SER A 24 1.67 -52.77 -10.91
N ASN A 25 2.65 -52.61 -11.80
CA ASN A 25 3.19 -53.69 -12.65
C ASN A 25 4.63 -54.15 -12.33
N ASN A 26 5.35 -53.60 -11.34
CA ASN A 26 6.70 -54.04 -10.99
C ASN A 26 6.86 -54.37 -9.49
N ASN A 27 7.66 -55.40 -9.16
CA ASN A 27 7.97 -55.94 -7.83
C ASN A 27 8.75 -54.98 -6.88
N SER A 28 8.55 -53.67 -6.97
CA SER A 28 9.17 -52.69 -6.08
C SER A 28 8.34 -52.46 -4.81
N GLU A 29 8.95 -52.60 -3.63
CA GLU A 29 8.33 -52.23 -2.35
C GLU A 29 8.07 -50.72 -2.24
N LEU A 30 7.07 -50.34 -1.43
CA LEU A 30 6.72 -48.95 -1.15
C LEU A 30 7.86 -48.22 -0.43
N THR A 31 8.12 -46.97 -0.81
CA THR A 31 9.13 -46.13 -0.15
C THR A 31 8.62 -45.65 1.20
N ASN A 32 9.23 -46.11 2.29
CA ASN A 32 8.86 -45.73 3.66
C ASN A 32 9.77 -44.65 4.26
N ASP A 33 10.84 -44.26 3.56
CA ASP A 33 11.88 -43.36 4.07
C ASP A 33 11.72 -41.96 3.44
N TYR A 34 10.96 -41.09 4.10
CA TYR A 34 10.75 -39.69 3.76
C TYR A 34 10.44 -38.87 5.02
N GLY A 35 10.78 -37.59 5.03
CA GLY A 35 10.53 -36.72 6.19
C GLY A 35 11.40 -35.47 6.20
N TYR A 36 11.66 -34.97 7.40
CA TYR A 36 12.51 -33.82 7.68
C TYR A 36 13.77 -34.26 8.40
N ILE A 37 14.92 -33.71 8.00
CA ILE A 37 16.22 -33.92 8.62
C ILE A 37 16.52 -32.72 9.52
N LYS A 38 16.82 -32.98 10.80
CA LYS A 38 17.37 -31.99 11.74
C LYS A 38 18.86 -32.29 11.94
N PHE A 39 19.73 -31.36 11.56
CA PHE A 39 21.18 -31.52 11.72
C PHE A 39 21.64 -31.04 13.11
N GLY A 40 22.36 -31.87 13.88
CA GLY A 40 22.96 -31.51 15.20
C GLY A 40 22.53 -32.40 16.40
N GLU A 41 23.24 -32.28 17.53
CA GLU A 41 22.88 -32.87 18.85
C GLU A 41 22.47 -31.74 19.82
N ASP A 42 21.34 -31.93 20.50
CA ASP A 42 20.76 -31.23 21.68
C ASP A 42 21.09 -29.74 21.98
N ASP A 43 20.01 -28.94 22.08
CA ASP A 43 19.78 -27.79 22.98
C ASP A 43 20.83 -26.67 23.13
N ILE A 44 21.38 -26.15 22.03
CA ILE A 44 21.93 -24.79 22.06
C ILE A 44 21.37 -24.00 20.87
N ASP A 45 20.61 -22.96 21.20
CA ASP A 45 19.99 -21.97 20.31
C ASP A 45 20.86 -21.64 19.09
N ILE A 46 20.27 -21.77 17.89
CA ILE A 46 20.17 -20.79 16.79
C ILE A 46 19.47 -21.54 15.63
N ASP A 47 18.17 -21.28 15.43
CA ASP A 47 17.32 -21.75 14.32
C ASP A 47 17.40 -23.26 14.01
N THR A 48 16.48 -24.08 14.56
CA THR A 48 16.37 -25.51 14.22
C THR A 48 15.94 -25.68 12.75
N ARG A 49 16.92 -25.78 11.85
CA ARG A 49 16.73 -25.94 10.41
C ARG A 49 16.29 -27.37 10.08
N LEU A 50 15.19 -27.48 9.33
CA LEU A 50 14.66 -28.73 8.83
C LEU A 50 14.89 -28.81 7.31
N SER A 51 15.57 -29.85 6.85
CA SER A 51 15.74 -30.15 5.42
C SER A 51 14.83 -31.30 5.01
N GLN A 52 14.09 -31.17 3.91
CA GLN A 52 13.21 -32.25 3.44
C GLN A 52 14.00 -33.32 2.69
N TYR A 53 13.63 -34.60 2.86
CA TYR A 53 14.22 -35.69 2.10
C TYR A 53 13.21 -36.75 1.67
N ILE A 54 13.53 -37.42 0.57
CA ILE A 54 12.80 -38.59 0.10
C ILE A 54 13.75 -39.61 -0.53
N ARG A 55 13.56 -40.89 -0.18
CA ARG A 55 14.24 -42.01 -0.83
C ARG A 55 13.44 -42.47 -2.05
N LEU A 56 14.11 -42.59 -3.20
CA LEU A 56 13.51 -42.94 -4.48
C LEU A 56 14.22 -44.13 -5.14
N ALA A 57 13.49 -44.87 -5.96
CA ALA A 57 14.09 -45.91 -6.80
C ALA A 57 14.81 -45.28 -8.01
N LEU A 58 15.91 -45.88 -8.47
CA LEU A 58 16.64 -45.37 -9.64
C LEU A 58 15.82 -45.39 -10.95
N GLN A 59 14.72 -46.14 -11.02
CA GLN A 59 13.85 -46.22 -12.20
C GLN A 59 12.65 -45.25 -12.15
N THR A 60 12.50 -44.47 -11.07
CA THR A 60 11.38 -43.52 -10.94
C THR A 60 11.39 -42.50 -12.09
N ASN A 61 10.20 -42.20 -12.62
CA ASN A 61 10.04 -41.25 -13.73
C ASN A 61 10.32 -39.82 -13.25
N ALA A 62 11.19 -39.10 -13.97
CA ALA A 62 11.54 -37.71 -13.69
C ALA A 62 10.32 -36.76 -13.69
N ARG A 63 9.30 -37.01 -14.53
CA ARG A 63 8.04 -36.23 -14.52
C ARG A 63 7.38 -36.25 -13.15
N THR A 64 7.27 -37.44 -12.56
CA THR A 64 6.65 -37.63 -11.24
C THR A 64 7.45 -36.92 -10.14
N ILE A 65 8.77 -36.94 -10.23
CA ILE A 65 9.66 -36.26 -9.28
C ILE A 65 9.44 -34.74 -9.36
N VAL A 66 9.43 -34.18 -10.57
CA VAL A 66 9.24 -32.73 -10.76
C VAL A 66 7.84 -32.27 -10.34
N GLU A 67 6.79 -33.04 -10.66
CA GLU A 67 5.43 -32.77 -10.18
C GLU A 67 5.36 -32.81 -8.64
N PHE A 68 6.12 -33.72 -8.00
CA PHE A 68 6.24 -33.79 -6.55
C PHE A 68 7.00 -32.61 -5.95
N LEU A 69 8.08 -32.14 -6.58
CA LEU A 69 8.79 -30.91 -6.18
C LEU A 69 7.83 -29.71 -6.15
N LYS A 70 6.98 -29.56 -7.17
CA LYS A 70 6.02 -28.44 -7.29
C LYS A 70 4.82 -28.56 -6.35
N SER A 71 4.14 -29.72 -6.33
CA SER A 71 2.87 -29.89 -5.61
C SER A 71 3.02 -30.50 -4.21
N GLY A 72 4.01 -31.37 -4.02
CA GLY A 72 4.30 -32.02 -2.75
C GLY A 72 5.09 -31.09 -1.82
N TRP A 73 6.28 -30.68 -2.24
CA TRP A 73 7.14 -29.77 -1.47
C TRP A 73 6.79 -28.28 -1.62
N ARG A 74 5.81 -27.96 -2.48
CA ARG A 74 5.36 -26.57 -2.75
C ARG A 74 6.52 -25.64 -3.12
N LEU A 75 7.53 -26.16 -3.84
CA LEU A 75 8.63 -25.34 -4.31
C LEU A 75 8.11 -24.29 -5.31
N PRO A 76 8.54 -23.02 -5.20
CA PRO A 76 8.20 -22.01 -6.19
C PRO A 76 8.76 -22.42 -7.55
N THR A 77 8.04 -22.09 -8.62
CA THR A 77 8.52 -22.35 -9.99
C THR A 77 9.77 -21.51 -10.23
N PRO A 78 10.90 -22.13 -10.64
CA PRO A 78 12.14 -21.40 -10.84
C PRO A 78 12.15 -20.68 -12.19
N ASP A 79 12.73 -19.48 -12.23
CA ASP A 79 13.01 -18.78 -13.50
C ASP A 79 14.36 -19.25 -14.11
N LEU A 80 15.17 -19.98 -13.35
CA LEU A 80 16.47 -20.52 -13.75
C LEU A 80 16.82 -21.81 -12.99
N ILE A 81 17.53 -22.73 -13.62
CA ILE A 81 18.13 -23.90 -12.93
C ILE A 81 19.65 -23.83 -13.05
N ILE A 82 20.33 -23.82 -11.90
CA ILE A 82 21.79 -23.83 -11.83
C ILE A 82 22.24 -25.21 -11.35
N SER A 83 22.89 -25.97 -12.24
CA SER A 83 23.46 -27.28 -11.92
C SER A 83 24.95 -27.15 -11.63
N VAL A 84 25.37 -27.35 -10.39
CA VAL A 84 26.78 -27.28 -10.01
C VAL A 84 27.38 -28.69 -10.02
N THR A 85 28.49 -28.85 -10.74
CA THR A 85 29.27 -30.09 -10.79
C THR A 85 30.74 -29.79 -10.53
N GLY A 86 31.45 -30.73 -9.92
CA GLY A 86 32.84 -30.49 -9.54
C GLY A 86 33.51 -31.62 -8.79
N GLY A 87 34.66 -31.32 -8.18
CA GLY A 87 35.44 -32.27 -7.40
C GLY A 87 34.71 -32.77 -6.15
N GLY A 88 34.61 -34.10 -5.99
CA GLY A 88 34.08 -34.74 -4.78
C GLY A 88 35.06 -34.79 -3.60
N LYS A 89 36.33 -34.44 -3.82
CA LYS A 89 37.36 -34.28 -2.77
C LYS A 89 37.56 -32.79 -2.47
N ARG A 90 38.31 -32.48 -1.42
CA ARG A 90 38.60 -31.09 -1.02
C ARG A 90 39.20 -30.30 -2.19
N CYS A 91 38.46 -29.28 -2.65
CA CYS A 91 38.86 -28.36 -3.70
C CYS A 91 39.89 -27.38 -3.16
N GLN A 92 41.05 -27.28 -3.82
CA GLN A 92 42.07 -26.27 -3.52
C GLN A 92 41.94 -25.13 -4.54
N MET A 93 41.32 -24.04 -4.12
CA MET A 93 41.09 -22.84 -4.94
C MET A 93 41.66 -21.62 -4.21
N SER A 94 42.11 -20.61 -4.95
CA SER A 94 42.56 -19.34 -4.36
C SER A 94 41.45 -18.70 -3.52
N THR A 95 41.80 -18.02 -2.43
CA THR A 95 40.83 -17.39 -1.53
C THR A 95 39.97 -16.35 -2.24
N HIS A 96 40.55 -15.64 -3.20
CA HIS A 96 39.85 -14.66 -4.01
C HIS A 96 38.82 -15.32 -4.93
N LEU A 97 39.23 -16.30 -5.76
CA LEU A 97 38.33 -17.03 -6.67
C LEU A 97 37.21 -17.75 -5.91
N ARG A 98 37.51 -18.29 -4.72
CA ARG A 98 36.50 -18.88 -3.82
C ARG A 98 35.42 -17.89 -3.41
N ARG A 99 35.81 -16.68 -2.98
CA ARG A 99 34.84 -15.65 -2.55
C ARG A 99 33.99 -15.18 -3.72
N THR A 100 34.61 -14.96 -4.89
CA THR A 100 33.91 -14.55 -6.11
C THR A 100 32.91 -15.61 -6.56
N PHE A 101 33.32 -16.88 -6.58
CA PHE A 101 32.43 -18.00 -6.89
C PHE A 101 31.27 -18.11 -5.90
N GLN A 102 31.54 -18.10 -4.59
CA GLN A 102 30.50 -18.22 -3.56
C GLN A 102 29.51 -17.05 -3.61
N ARG A 103 30.00 -15.82 -3.81
CA ARG A 103 29.15 -14.63 -3.93
C ARG A 103 28.32 -14.70 -5.21
N GLY A 104 28.95 -14.85 -6.37
CA GLY A 104 28.27 -14.82 -7.66
C GLY A 104 27.23 -15.93 -7.79
N LEU A 105 27.54 -17.15 -7.33
CA LEU A 105 26.59 -18.27 -7.36
C LEU A 105 25.30 -17.98 -6.59
N VAL A 106 25.43 -17.50 -5.34
CA VAL A 106 24.26 -17.28 -4.48
C VAL A 106 23.50 -16.04 -4.88
N VAL A 107 24.18 -14.98 -5.34
CA VAL A 107 23.51 -13.79 -5.88
C VAL A 107 22.72 -14.16 -7.12
N SER A 108 23.31 -14.87 -8.09
CA SER A 108 22.57 -15.37 -9.27
C SER A 108 21.36 -16.20 -8.89
N ALA A 109 21.51 -17.11 -7.92
CA ALA A 109 20.41 -17.99 -7.51
C ALA A 109 19.30 -17.24 -6.79
N ALA A 110 19.63 -16.24 -5.97
CA ALA A 110 18.66 -15.47 -5.21
C ALA A 110 17.90 -14.45 -6.09
N THR A 111 18.56 -13.79 -7.04
CA THR A 111 17.93 -12.77 -7.90
C THR A 111 16.97 -13.38 -8.92
N THR A 112 17.24 -14.60 -9.38
CA THR A 112 16.46 -15.30 -10.41
C THR A 112 15.55 -16.40 -9.86
N ASN A 113 15.36 -16.46 -8.54
CA ASN A 113 14.60 -17.53 -7.88
C ASN A 113 15.00 -18.94 -8.38
N ALA A 114 16.31 -19.19 -8.49
CA ALA A 114 16.81 -20.37 -9.18
C ALA A 114 16.76 -21.61 -8.29
N TRP A 115 16.51 -22.76 -8.91
CA TRP A 115 16.79 -24.05 -8.26
C TRP A 115 18.27 -24.38 -8.39
N LEU A 116 18.93 -24.59 -7.25
CA LEU A 116 20.33 -24.97 -7.20
C LEU A 116 20.46 -26.48 -7.03
N ILE A 117 20.91 -27.19 -8.07
CA ILE A 117 21.04 -28.64 -8.08
C ILE A 117 22.51 -29.04 -7.86
N THR A 118 22.75 -29.85 -6.83
CA THR A 118 24.10 -30.34 -6.46
C THR A 118 24.08 -31.84 -6.15
N ALA A 119 25.25 -32.43 -5.82
CA ALA A 119 25.35 -33.84 -5.43
C ALA A 119 24.94 -34.14 -3.98
N GLY A 120 24.61 -33.12 -3.17
CA GLY A 120 24.06 -33.30 -1.81
C GLY A 120 25.04 -33.73 -0.70
N THR A 121 26.32 -33.98 -1.01
CA THR A 121 27.31 -34.49 -0.03
C THR A 121 28.15 -33.37 0.60
N ASN A 122 28.53 -33.51 1.87
CA ASN A 122 29.35 -32.56 2.63
C ASN A 122 30.86 -32.64 2.29
N THR A 123 31.18 -32.69 1.00
CA THR A 123 32.58 -32.81 0.53
C THR A 123 32.81 -32.02 -0.75
N GLY A 124 34.04 -31.52 -0.90
CA GLY A 124 34.50 -30.84 -2.11
C GLY A 124 33.72 -29.58 -2.47
N VAL A 125 33.33 -29.45 -3.74
CA VAL A 125 32.65 -28.24 -4.25
C VAL A 125 31.28 -28.05 -3.60
N VAL A 126 30.56 -29.14 -3.30
CA VAL A 126 29.23 -29.06 -2.69
C VAL A 126 29.29 -28.41 -1.30
N LYS A 127 30.35 -28.69 -0.53
CA LYS A 127 30.61 -27.99 0.74
C LYS A 127 30.82 -26.49 0.55
N LEU A 128 31.52 -26.06 -0.51
CA LEU A 128 31.71 -24.64 -0.83
C LEU A 128 30.37 -23.95 -1.13
N VAL A 129 29.45 -24.65 -1.80
CA VAL A 129 28.08 -24.18 -2.08
C VAL A 129 27.27 -24.08 -0.78
N GLY A 130 27.33 -25.10 0.08
CA GLY A 130 26.64 -25.09 1.38
C GLY A 130 27.10 -23.93 2.28
N GLU A 131 28.41 -23.69 2.36
CA GLU A 131 28.96 -22.52 3.06
C GLU A 131 28.50 -21.19 2.45
N ALA A 132 28.39 -21.09 1.12
CA ALA A 132 27.91 -19.89 0.45
C ALA A 132 26.45 -19.57 0.82
N LEU A 133 25.59 -20.60 0.78
CA LEU A 133 24.19 -20.50 1.19
C LEU A 133 24.06 -20.08 2.66
N ASN A 134 24.87 -20.67 3.55
CA ASN A 134 24.86 -20.31 4.97
C ASN A 134 25.28 -18.85 5.18
N ASN A 135 26.35 -18.41 4.52
CA ASN A 135 26.84 -17.03 4.61
C ASN A 135 25.82 -16.00 4.11
N TYR A 136 25.09 -16.33 3.04
CA TYR A 136 24.04 -15.45 2.50
C TYR A 136 22.82 -15.39 3.41
N ARG A 137 22.36 -16.55 3.92
CA ARG A 137 21.24 -16.62 4.86
C ARG A 137 21.54 -15.85 6.15
N TYR A 138 22.75 -16.02 6.71
CA TYR A 138 23.18 -15.29 7.90
C TYR A 138 23.11 -13.76 7.69
N LYS A 139 23.45 -13.28 6.49
CA LYS A 139 23.39 -11.85 6.15
C LYS A 139 21.96 -11.34 5.90
N ASN A 140 21.06 -12.20 5.43
CA ASN A 140 19.74 -11.81 4.93
C ASN A 140 18.55 -12.37 5.74
N HIS A 141 18.77 -12.82 6.99
CA HIS A 141 17.72 -13.37 7.87
C HIS A 141 16.46 -12.49 8.00
N LYS A 142 16.56 -11.17 7.78
CA LYS A 142 15.43 -10.23 7.82
C LYS A 142 14.49 -10.28 6.61
N HIS A 143 14.92 -10.83 5.46
CA HIS A 143 14.15 -10.75 4.20
C HIS A 143 13.48 -12.06 3.78
N GLY A 144 13.65 -13.16 4.53
CA GLY A 144 12.95 -14.43 4.26
C GLY A 144 13.31 -15.15 2.93
N LEU A 145 14.24 -14.62 2.12
CA LEU A 145 14.67 -15.26 0.87
C LEU A 145 15.43 -16.56 1.16
N ASN A 146 14.80 -17.70 0.88
CA ASN A 146 15.42 -19.01 0.97
C ASN A 146 15.65 -19.60 -0.42
N VAL A 147 16.90 -19.65 -0.87
CA VAL A 147 17.27 -20.27 -2.15
C VAL A 147 17.00 -21.79 -2.08
N PRO A 148 16.15 -22.36 -2.95
CA PRO A 148 15.92 -23.80 -3.01
C PRO A 148 17.18 -24.53 -3.50
N CYS A 149 17.84 -25.28 -2.62
CA CYS A 149 18.99 -26.11 -2.97
C CYS A 149 18.66 -27.59 -2.82
N ILE A 150 18.70 -28.31 -3.93
CA ILE A 150 18.32 -29.71 -4.08
C ILE A 150 19.58 -30.56 -4.23
N GLY A 151 19.85 -31.40 -3.23
CA GLY A 151 20.92 -32.39 -3.26
C GLY A 151 20.45 -33.70 -3.85
N ILE A 152 21.00 -34.09 -5.01
CA ILE A 152 20.74 -35.39 -5.65
C ILE A 152 21.89 -36.34 -5.34
N GLY A 153 21.62 -37.35 -4.51
CA GLY A 153 22.65 -38.28 -4.00
C GLY A 153 22.22 -39.74 -4.08
N SER A 154 23.17 -40.65 -3.81
CA SER A 154 22.88 -42.08 -3.65
C SER A 154 22.64 -42.45 -2.19
N TRP A 155 21.54 -43.17 -1.91
CA TRP A 155 21.19 -43.64 -0.58
C TRP A 155 22.25 -44.57 0.05
N LYS A 156 22.99 -45.34 -0.76
CA LYS A 156 24.02 -46.27 -0.23
C LYS A 156 25.36 -45.61 0.03
N TYR A 157 25.58 -44.42 -0.53
CA TYR A 157 26.81 -43.66 -0.38
C TYR A 157 26.78 -42.72 0.84
N THR A 158 25.60 -42.50 1.43
CA THR A 158 25.42 -41.64 2.61
C THR A 158 25.80 -42.38 3.90
N ALA A 159 26.71 -41.80 4.69
CA ALA A 159 27.27 -42.45 5.88
C ALA A 159 26.24 -42.70 7.00
N GLY A 160 25.33 -41.73 7.21
CA GLY A 160 24.26 -41.78 8.23
C GLY A 160 22.89 -42.30 7.75
N ASN A 161 22.80 -43.04 6.64
CA ASN A 161 21.50 -43.46 6.09
C ASN A 161 20.60 -44.25 7.07
N LYS A 162 21.17 -45.04 7.98
CA LYS A 162 20.41 -45.75 9.01
C LYS A 162 19.66 -44.83 9.99
N GLN A 163 20.13 -43.60 10.19
CA GLN A 163 19.46 -42.60 11.05
C GLN A 163 18.17 -42.07 10.40
N LEU A 164 18.06 -42.21 9.08
CA LEU A 164 16.96 -41.75 8.25
C LEU A 164 15.97 -42.87 7.88
N GLU A 165 16.19 -44.11 8.35
CA GLU A 165 15.29 -45.25 8.11
C GLU A 165 14.15 -45.23 9.14
N ASN A 166 12.90 -45.26 8.67
CA ASN A 166 11.74 -45.22 9.56
C ASN A 166 11.36 -46.64 10.02
N LEU A 167 11.98 -47.11 11.11
CA LEU A 167 11.81 -48.47 11.65
C LEU A 167 10.42 -48.72 12.26
N SER A 168 9.70 -47.67 12.69
CA SER A 168 8.40 -47.77 13.37
C SER A 168 7.30 -48.31 12.45
N ILE A 169 7.27 -47.89 11.18
CA ILE A 169 6.26 -48.34 10.19
C ILE A 169 6.45 -49.83 9.82
N LYS A 170 7.70 -50.30 9.73
CA LYS A 170 8.00 -51.72 9.45
C LYS A 170 7.45 -52.66 10.54
N SER A 171 7.53 -52.27 11.82
CA SER A 171 7.03 -53.10 12.93
C SER A 171 5.49 -53.24 12.93
N SER A 172 4.77 -52.16 12.61
CA SER A 172 3.30 -52.14 12.55
C SER A 172 2.72 -52.90 11.35
N MET A 173 3.42 -52.95 10.21
CA MET A 173 3.02 -53.78 9.09
C MET A 173 3.27 -55.27 9.35
N ILE A 174 4.38 -55.63 10.02
CA ILE A 174 4.68 -57.03 10.35
C ILE A 174 3.67 -57.60 11.36
N SER A 175 3.14 -56.79 12.29
CA SER A 175 2.03 -57.21 13.17
C SER A 175 0.68 -57.30 12.44
N ASN A 176 0.46 -56.50 11.39
CA ASN A 176 -0.79 -56.46 10.62
C ASN A 176 -0.90 -57.49 9.50
N ILE A 177 0.18 -58.22 9.17
CA ILE A 177 0.12 -59.36 8.24
C ILE A 177 -0.72 -60.53 8.83
N ASN A 178 -0.98 -60.54 10.14
CA ASN A 178 -1.79 -61.56 10.82
C ASN A 178 -3.29 -61.22 10.96
N VAL A 179 -3.81 -60.18 10.31
CA VAL A 179 -5.24 -59.85 10.34
C VAL A 179 -5.83 -59.83 8.92
N ASN A 180 -6.89 -60.63 8.75
CA ASN A 180 -7.59 -60.92 7.50
C ASN A 180 -7.72 -59.74 6.51
N LYS A 181 -7.31 -60.01 5.26
CA LYS A 181 -7.24 -59.12 4.07
C LYS A 181 -8.57 -58.48 3.56
N LYS A 182 -9.64 -58.41 4.36
CA LYS A 182 -10.92 -57.78 3.93
C LYS A 182 -11.44 -56.66 4.84
N SER A 183 -10.88 -56.46 6.04
CA SER A 183 -11.37 -55.43 6.97
C SER A 183 -10.53 -54.14 7.00
N VAL A 184 -9.35 -54.12 6.38
CA VAL A 184 -8.42 -52.98 6.46
C VAL A 184 -8.93 -51.76 5.67
N LEU A 185 -9.68 -51.96 4.59
CA LEU A 185 -10.22 -50.87 3.76
C LEU A 185 -11.36 -50.09 4.45
N SER A 186 -12.15 -50.75 5.32
CA SER A 186 -13.26 -50.10 6.04
C SER A 186 -12.81 -49.41 7.33
N ILE A 187 -11.72 -49.88 7.95
CA ILE A 187 -11.14 -49.26 9.15
C ILE A 187 -10.31 -48.02 8.79
N ALA A 188 -9.61 -48.02 7.65
CA ALA A 188 -8.88 -46.85 7.16
C ALA A 188 -9.81 -45.67 6.81
N ASN A 189 -10.96 -45.95 6.20
CA ASN A 189 -11.94 -44.92 5.84
C ASN A 189 -12.72 -44.35 7.03
N ARG A 190 -12.88 -45.10 8.14
CA ARG A 190 -13.57 -44.60 9.36
C ARG A 190 -12.68 -43.76 10.27
N ARG A 191 -11.36 -43.96 10.27
CA ARG A 191 -10.42 -43.16 11.09
C ARG A 191 -10.16 -41.76 10.54
N LEU A 192 -10.47 -41.49 9.28
CA LEU A 192 -10.24 -40.19 8.65
C LEU A 192 -11.26 -39.09 9.01
N GLN A 193 -12.34 -39.41 9.73
CA GLN A 193 -13.45 -38.46 9.97
C GLN A 193 -13.60 -37.95 11.42
N THR A 194 -12.76 -38.38 12.38
CA THR A 194 -13.07 -38.13 13.81
C THR A 194 -11.91 -37.76 14.73
N GLU A 195 -10.78 -37.24 14.24
CA GLU A 195 -9.73 -36.71 15.13
C GLU A 195 -9.46 -35.22 14.90
N SER A 196 -9.52 -34.50 16.03
CA SER A 196 -9.32 -33.07 16.20
C SER A 196 -7.89 -32.63 15.85
N VAL A 197 -7.80 -31.47 15.20
CA VAL A 197 -6.66 -30.77 14.56
C VAL A 197 -5.40 -30.54 15.44
N GLN A 198 -5.34 -31.04 16.68
CA GLN A 198 -4.27 -30.70 17.64
C GLN A 198 -3.33 -31.85 18.01
N SER A 199 -3.62 -33.11 17.67
CA SER A 199 -2.81 -34.27 18.10
C SER A 199 -1.79 -34.80 17.07
N ASP A 200 -1.89 -34.41 15.80
CA ASP A 200 -1.00 -34.97 14.74
C ASP A 200 0.32 -34.21 14.56
N VAL A 201 0.44 -33.01 15.11
CA VAL A 201 1.66 -32.18 15.07
C VAL A 201 2.76 -32.75 15.97
N GLU A 202 2.41 -33.54 16.98
CA GLU A 202 3.32 -34.18 17.92
C GLU A 202 3.65 -35.64 17.53
N ASN A 203 3.58 -36.01 16.25
CA ASN A 203 4.10 -37.31 15.81
C ASN A 203 5.62 -37.21 15.57
N PRO A 204 6.49 -37.69 16.49
CA PRO A 204 7.96 -37.65 16.34
C PRO A 204 8.51 -38.52 15.18
N ASN A 205 7.64 -39.20 14.44
CA ASN A 205 8.02 -40.17 13.41
C ASN A 205 8.44 -39.55 12.05
N PHE A 206 8.37 -38.22 11.88
CA PHE A 206 8.73 -37.55 10.61
C PHE A 206 9.94 -36.61 10.70
N ILE A 207 10.46 -36.33 11.90
CA ILE A 207 11.67 -35.52 12.10
C ILE A 207 12.80 -36.45 12.51
N HIS A 208 13.82 -36.57 11.66
CA HIS A 208 14.97 -37.44 11.86
C HIS A 208 16.20 -36.62 12.23
N SER A 209 16.76 -36.87 13.41
CA SER A 209 18.03 -36.29 13.85
C SER A 209 19.17 -36.90 13.03
N TYR A 210 19.98 -36.07 12.39
CA TYR A 210 21.14 -36.49 11.61
C TYR A 210 22.41 -35.87 12.17
N VAL A 211 23.33 -36.74 12.60
CA VAL A 211 24.62 -36.34 13.16
C VAL A 211 25.69 -36.55 12.10
N VAL A 212 26.38 -35.47 11.73
CA VAL A 212 27.49 -35.47 10.78
C VAL A 212 28.69 -36.16 11.44
N LYS A 213 29.05 -37.36 10.98
CA LYS A 213 30.18 -38.14 11.51
C LYS A 213 31.37 -38.03 10.57
N GLN A 214 32.50 -37.48 11.05
CA GLN A 214 33.72 -37.36 10.23
C GLN A 214 34.03 -38.68 9.48
N SER A 215 34.00 -38.59 8.15
CA SER A 215 33.78 -39.66 7.16
C SER A 215 34.60 -40.96 7.34
N GLU A 216 33.95 -42.11 7.17
CA GLU A 216 34.59 -43.37 6.78
C GLU A 216 35.04 -43.31 5.31
N ALA A 217 36.19 -43.89 4.95
CA ALA A 217 36.86 -43.71 3.64
C ALA A 217 36.05 -44.10 2.36
N LYS A 218 34.84 -44.64 2.49
CA LYS A 218 33.94 -45.04 1.37
C LYS A 218 32.57 -44.36 1.36
N ARG A 219 32.20 -43.57 2.38
CA ARG A 219 30.88 -42.93 2.50
C ARG A 219 31.02 -41.45 2.86
N CYS A 220 30.11 -40.61 2.36
CA CYS A 220 30.09 -39.19 2.64
C CYS A 220 28.84 -38.80 3.43
N ASP A 221 28.95 -37.79 4.30
CA ASP A 221 27.80 -37.19 4.98
C ASP A 221 26.98 -36.31 4.03
N LEU A 222 25.73 -36.04 4.41
CA LEU A 222 24.87 -35.04 3.77
C LEU A 222 25.28 -33.62 4.17
N GLU A 223 25.15 -32.66 3.24
CA GLU A 223 25.48 -31.25 3.47
C GLU A 223 24.40 -30.52 4.29
N PRO A 224 24.69 -30.02 5.51
CA PRO A 224 23.67 -29.44 6.39
C PRO A 224 22.94 -28.20 5.86
N ASN A 225 23.54 -27.48 4.90
CA ASN A 225 23.02 -26.20 4.43
C ASN A 225 22.03 -26.31 3.25
N HIS A 226 21.83 -27.51 2.70
CA HIS A 226 20.84 -27.75 1.65
C HIS A 226 19.42 -27.81 2.21
N THR A 227 18.42 -27.46 1.39
CA THR A 227 17.01 -27.46 1.81
C THR A 227 16.30 -28.77 1.50
N HIS A 228 16.65 -29.43 0.40
CA HIS A 228 15.97 -30.63 -0.08
C HIS A 228 16.95 -31.72 -0.52
N PHE A 229 16.59 -32.99 -0.30
CA PHE A 229 17.39 -34.15 -0.70
C PHE A 229 16.58 -35.20 -1.47
N LEU A 230 17.06 -35.53 -2.66
CA LEU A 230 16.58 -36.65 -3.48
C LEU A 230 17.62 -37.77 -3.40
N LEU A 231 17.29 -38.85 -2.70
CA LEU A 231 18.22 -39.96 -2.44
C LEU A 231 17.82 -41.20 -3.22
N PHE A 232 18.62 -41.56 -4.23
CA PHE A 232 18.33 -42.70 -5.10
C PHE A 232 18.95 -43.99 -4.58
N ASP A 233 18.16 -45.06 -4.56
CA ASP A 233 18.62 -46.41 -4.23
C ASP A 233 19.23 -47.09 -5.46
N GLY A 234 20.55 -47.30 -5.43
CA GLY A 234 21.34 -47.91 -6.50
C GLY A 234 22.48 -48.75 -5.93
N LYS A 235 23.06 -49.65 -6.75
CA LYS A 235 24.30 -50.37 -6.40
C LYS A 235 25.47 -49.37 -6.37
N LEU A 236 26.44 -49.54 -5.46
CA LEU A 236 27.62 -48.64 -5.36
C LEU A 236 28.41 -48.51 -6.67
N SER A 237 28.37 -49.53 -7.53
CA SER A 237 29.04 -49.53 -8.84
C SER A 237 28.27 -48.81 -9.95
N ASN A 238 27.00 -48.43 -9.74
CA ASN A 238 26.14 -47.84 -10.78
C ASN A 238 26.10 -46.31 -10.66
N THR A 239 27.26 -45.67 -10.68
CA THR A 239 27.38 -44.20 -10.67
C THR A 239 26.81 -43.56 -11.93
N ASP A 240 26.90 -44.25 -13.07
CA ASP A 240 26.41 -43.76 -14.36
C ASP A 240 24.86 -43.71 -14.41
N GLY A 241 24.18 -44.64 -13.73
CA GLY A 241 22.71 -44.61 -13.61
C GLY A 241 22.19 -43.40 -12.82
N LEU A 242 22.90 -42.98 -11.77
CA LEU A 242 22.56 -41.77 -11.00
C LEU A 242 22.77 -40.51 -11.84
N LEU A 243 23.87 -40.47 -12.60
CA LEU A 243 24.16 -39.37 -13.52
C LEU A 243 23.04 -39.19 -14.56
N LEU A 244 22.61 -40.29 -15.18
CA LEU A 244 21.53 -40.26 -16.16
C LEU A 244 20.20 -39.82 -15.54
N GLN A 245 19.90 -40.21 -14.30
CA GLN A 245 18.70 -39.75 -13.61
C GLN A 245 18.76 -38.25 -13.28
N ARG A 246 19.90 -37.74 -12.82
CA ARG A 246 20.09 -36.30 -12.63
C ARG A 246 19.85 -35.54 -13.93
N ALA A 247 20.44 -35.99 -15.04
CA ALA A 247 20.24 -35.35 -16.34
C ALA A 247 18.77 -35.40 -16.79
N LYS A 248 18.06 -36.51 -16.57
CA LYS A 248 16.62 -36.60 -16.85
C LYS A 248 15.82 -35.59 -16.02
N ILE A 249 16.09 -35.49 -14.72
CA ILE A 249 15.40 -34.54 -13.83
C ILE A 249 15.63 -33.10 -14.29
N GLU A 250 16.88 -32.74 -14.60
CA GLU A 250 17.23 -31.42 -15.14
C GLU A 250 16.45 -31.13 -16.43
N GLN A 251 16.48 -32.04 -17.41
CA GLN A 251 15.79 -31.85 -18.69
C GLN A 251 14.26 -31.80 -18.58
N TYR A 252 13.65 -32.58 -17.69
CA TYR A 252 12.21 -32.48 -17.43
C TYR A 252 11.84 -31.20 -16.69
N SER A 253 12.71 -30.71 -15.81
CA SER A 253 12.50 -29.44 -15.09
C SER A 253 12.50 -28.24 -16.06
N ARG A 254 13.19 -28.35 -17.21
CA ARG A 254 13.16 -27.35 -18.29
C ARG A 254 11.75 -27.06 -18.83
N ARG A 255 10.84 -28.05 -18.78
CA ARG A 255 9.51 -28.02 -19.39
C ARG A 255 8.40 -27.70 -18.40
N ILE A 256 8.73 -27.26 -17.19
CA ILE A 256 7.71 -26.85 -16.22
C ILE A 256 7.03 -25.60 -16.76
N ASN A 257 5.71 -25.65 -16.95
CA ASN A 257 4.93 -24.46 -17.30
C ASN A 257 5.06 -23.44 -16.15
N THR A 258 5.68 -22.31 -16.45
CA THR A 258 5.61 -21.12 -15.63
C THR A 258 4.22 -20.51 -15.78
N ASN A 259 3.59 -20.10 -14.68
CA ASN A 259 2.29 -19.42 -14.74
C ASN A 259 2.39 -17.99 -15.36
N ILE A 260 3.59 -17.57 -15.77
CA ILE A 260 4.01 -16.17 -15.92
C ILE A 260 4.09 -15.73 -17.40
N SER A 261 4.13 -16.66 -18.36
CA SER A 261 4.21 -16.35 -19.80
C SER A 261 3.09 -17.03 -20.58
N THR A 262 2.49 -16.26 -21.50
CA THR A 262 1.48 -16.70 -22.47
C THR A 262 2.01 -17.71 -23.49
N GLU A 263 3.33 -17.90 -23.53
CA GLU A 263 4.01 -18.93 -24.32
C GLU A 263 4.67 -19.96 -23.40
N ASN A 264 4.75 -21.21 -23.88
CA ASN A 264 5.46 -22.33 -23.25
C ASN A 264 6.99 -22.08 -23.19
N ALA A 265 7.41 -21.02 -22.50
CA ALA A 265 8.80 -20.65 -22.34
C ALA A 265 9.52 -21.71 -21.51
N LEU A 266 10.58 -22.28 -22.08
CA LEU A 266 11.42 -23.27 -21.40
C LEU A 266 12.29 -22.58 -20.35
N ILE A 267 12.33 -23.13 -19.15
CA ILE A 267 13.19 -22.61 -18.08
C ILE A 267 14.66 -22.84 -18.48
N PRO A 268 15.52 -21.80 -18.51
CA PRO A 268 16.92 -21.96 -18.84
C PRO A 268 17.66 -22.80 -17.79
N ILE A 269 18.57 -23.66 -18.25
CA ILE A 269 19.44 -24.47 -17.39
C ILE A 269 20.88 -24.10 -17.71
N VAL A 270 21.70 -23.89 -16.69
CA VAL A 270 23.14 -23.67 -16.84
C VAL A 270 23.92 -24.61 -15.94
N MET A 271 24.97 -25.21 -16.47
CA MET A 271 25.89 -26.05 -15.71
C MET A 271 27.16 -25.29 -15.37
N ILE A 272 27.59 -25.35 -14.11
CA ILE A 272 28.85 -24.74 -13.67
C ILE A 272 29.83 -25.84 -13.27
N LEU A 273 31.02 -25.83 -13.88
CA LEU A 273 32.12 -26.74 -13.58
C LEU A 273 33.17 -26.04 -12.72
N VAL A 274 33.38 -26.57 -11.51
CA VAL A 274 34.43 -26.13 -10.58
C VAL A 274 35.29 -27.33 -10.20
N GLU A 275 36.59 -27.27 -10.46
CA GLU A 275 37.48 -28.44 -10.35
C GLU A 275 36.88 -29.65 -11.11
N GLY A 276 37.21 -30.88 -10.72
CA GLY A 276 36.52 -32.08 -11.18
C GLY A 276 37.44 -33.26 -11.41
N GLY A 277 36.82 -34.41 -11.66
CA GLY A 277 37.47 -35.65 -12.05
C GLY A 277 36.69 -36.36 -13.16
N PRO A 278 36.89 -37.67 -13.39
CA PRO A 278 36.27 -38.38 -14.51
C PRO A 278 34.75 -38.30 -14.51
N PHE A 279 34.12 -38.40 -13.33
CA PHE A 279 32.66 -38.28 -13.20
C PHE A 279 32.15 -36.89 -13.59
N SER A 280 32.86 -35.83 -13.19
CA SER A 280 32.51 -34.44 -13.54
C SER A 280 32.60 -34.24 -15.06
N VAL A 281 33.62 -34.78 -15.72
CA VAL A 281 33.77 -34.70 -17.18
C VAL A 281 32.67 -35.46 -17.91
N ARG A 282 32.31 -36.67 -17.47
CA ARG A 282 31.16 -37.41 -18.04
C ARG A 282 29.84 -36.65 -17.88
N THR A 283 29.67 -35.97 -16.75
CA THR A 283 28.51 -35.09 -16.49
C THR A 283 28.46 -33.94 -17.47
N VAL A 284 29.59 -33.29 -17.71
CA VAL A 284 29.73 -32.20 -18.67
C VAL A 284 29.44 -32.68 -20.09
N CYS A 285 29.97 -33.83 -20.51
CA CYS A 285 29.68 -34.39 -21.84
C CYS A 285 28.18 -34.64 -22.03
N HIS A 286 27.50 -35.20 -21.03
CA HIS A 286 26.05 -35.44 -21.10
C HIS A 286 25.25 -34.12 -21.13
N ALA A 287 25.68 -33.11 -20.37
CA ALA A 287 25.03 -31.80 -20.32
C ALA A 287 25.14 -31.06 -21.67
N LEU A 288 26.34 -31.03 -22.25
CA LEU A 288 26.59 -30.44 -23.57
C LEU A 288 25.78 -31.16 -24.65
N GLN A 289 25.80 -32.50 -24.68
CA GLN A 289 24.97 -33.30 -25.61
C GLN A 289 23.46 -33.02 -25.48
N SER A 290 23.01 -32.56 -24.30
CA SER A 290 21.63 -32.18 -24.04
C SER A 290 21.36 -30.67 -24.27
N ASN A 291 22.23 -29.97 -25.00
CA ASN A 291 22.17 -28.52 -25.28
C ASN A 291 22.05 -27.66 -24.00
N THR A 292 22.81 -28.02 -22.97
CA THR A 292 22.90 -27.22 -21.72
C THR A 292 24.19 -26.40 -21.75
N PRO A 293 24.13 -25.06 -21.62
CA PRO A 293 25.32 -24.22 -21.55
C PRO A 293 26.20 -24.56 -20.34
N LEU A 294 27.51 -24.47 -20.54
CA LEU A 294 28.53 -24.80 -19.56
C LEU A 294 29.37 -23.55 -19.24
N VAL A 295 29.45 -23.21 -17.96
CA VAL A 295 30.38 -22.21 -17.43
C VAL A 295 31.53 -22.92 -16.73
N VAL A 296 32.74 -22.69 -17.19
CA VAL A 296 33.96 -23.30 -16.63
C VAL A 296 34.73 -22.26 -15.83
N VAL A 297 34.96 -22.52 -14.54
CA VAL A 297 35.74 -21.63 -13.67
C VAL A 297 37.23 -21.95 -13.80
N LYS A 298 37.94 -21.18 -14.65
CA LYS A 298 39.38 -21.34 -14.86
C LYS A 298 40.16 -20.96 -13.60
N GLY A 299 41.22 -21.70 -13.28
CA GLY A 299 42.00 -21.56 -12.06
C GLY A 299 41.44 -22.34 -10.86
N SER A 300 40.39 -23.15 -11.06
CA SER A 300 39.85 -24.03 -10.02
C SER A 300 40.49 -25.43 -10.00
N GLY A 301 41.31 -25.78 -10.99
CA GLY A 301 42.14 -27.00 -11.00
C GLY A 301 41.56 -28.18 -11.79
N ARG A 302 42.42 -29.16 -12.09
CA ARG A 302 42.09 -30.48 -12.65
C ARG A 302 41.24 -30.41 -13.92
N ALA A 303 40.01 -30.93 -13.88
CA ALA A 303 39.13 -31.04 -15.04
C ALA A 303 38.67 -29.68 -15.57
N ALA A 304 38.45 -28.68 -14.70
CA ALA A 304 38.00 -27.36 -15.13
C ALA A 304 39.08 -26.66 -15.99
N ASP A 305 40.33 -26.67 -15.53
CA ASP A 305 41.44 -26.07 -16.28
C ASP A 305 41.71 -26.85 -17.58
N LEU A 306 41.61 -28.19 -17.55
CA LEU A 306 41.71 -29.00 -18.77
C LEU A 306 40.64 -28.63 -19.80
N VAL A 307 39.38 -28.50 -19.39
CA VAL A 307 38.28 -28.11 -20.30
C VAL A 307 38.48 -26.69 -20.81
N ALA A 308 38.97 -25.76 -19.98
CA ALA A 308 39.25 -24.39 -20.39
C ALA A 308 40.37 -24.33 -21.45
N GLU A 309 41.48 -25.04 -21.25
CA GLU A 309 42.58 -25.07 -22.23
C GLU A 309 42.18 -25.78 -23.53
N LEU A 310 41.41 -26.87 -23.44
CA LEU A 310 40.87 -27.54 -24.62
C LEU A 310 39.89 -26.65 -25.39
N HIS A 311 39.05 -25.87 -24.70
CA HIS A 311 38.13 -24.94 -25.35
C HIS A 311 38.86 -23.80 -26.05
N ASN A 312 39.90 -23.23 -25.44
CA ASN A 312 40.77 -22.24 -26.10
C ASN A 312 41.40 -22.82 -27.37
N PHE A 313 41.93 -24.05 -27.30
CA PHE A 313 42.50 -24.76 -28.43
C PHE A 313 41.48 -25.00 -29.58
N PHE A 314 40.26 -25.44 -29.26
CA PHE A 314 39.22 -25.63 -30.28
C PHE A 314 38.61 -24.33 -30.79
N SER A 315 38.74 -23.25 -30.04
CA SER A 315 38.30 -21.91 -30.49
C SER A 315 39.21 -21.35 -31.59
N GLU A 316 40.49 -21.71 -31.60
CA GLU A 316 41.47 -21.34 -32.64
C GLU A 316 41.31 -22.13 -33.95
N ILE A 317 40.58 -23.26 -33.94
CA ILE A 317 40.40 -24.12 -35.11
C ILE A 317 39.12 -23.71 -35.88
N GLU A 318 39.27 -23.35 -37.14
CA GLU A 318 38.16 -23.12 -38.09
C GLU A 318 37.44 -24.44 -38.40
N ILE A 319 36.10 -24.40 -38.46
CA ILE A 319 35.25 -25.58 -38.64
C ILE A 319 35.05 -25.82 -40.14
N ASP A 320 35.53 -26.96 -40.64
CA ASP A 320 35.05 -27.53 -41.91
C ASP A 320 33.79 -28.36 -41.63
N GLU A 321 32.62 -27.87 -42.07
CA GLU A 321 31.29 -28.48 -41.82
C GLU A 321 31.10 -29.88 -42.42
N THR A 322 32.03 -30.34 -43.27
CA THR A 322 31.90 -31.59 -44.04
C THR A 322 32.50 -32.81 -43.34
N GLN A 323 33.28 -32.65 -42.26
CA GLN A 323 33.90 -33.78 -41.55
C GLN A 323 33.09 -34.21 -40.33
N THR A 324 32.42 -35.35 -40.44
CA THR A 324 31.64 -36.00 -39.37
C THR A 324 32.48 -36.69 -38.30
N LYS A 325 33.80 -36.79 -38.50
CA LYS A 325 34.75 -37.36 -37.54
C LYS A 325 35.88 -36.39 -37.25
N TYR A 326 36.14 -36.19 -35.97
CA TYR A 326 37.28 -35.50 -35.42
C TYR A 326 38.60 -36.18 -35.87
N GLN A 327 39.24 -35.67 -36.92
CA GLN A 327 40.59 -36.09 -37.32
C GLN A 327 41.58 -34.94 -37.06
N LEU A 328 42.25 -35.00 -35.90
CA LEU A 328 43.37 -34.12 -35.59
C LEU A 328 44.52 -34.33 -36.58
N SER A 329 44.99 -33.25 -37.22
CA SER A 329 46.28 -33.22 -37.93
C SER A 329 47.43 -33.59 -36.98
N SER A 330 48.51 -34.18 -37.49
CA SER A 330 49.66 -34.61 -36.68
C SER A 330 50.30 -33.47 -35.86
N SER A 331 50.25 -32.24 -36.36
CA SER A 331 50.70 -31.01 -35.67
C SER A 331 49.77 -30.60 -34.50
N ASN A 332 48.47 -30.88 -34.62
CA ASN A 332 47.50 -30.58 -33.58
C ASN A 332 47.51 -31.63 -32.46
N LYS A 333 47.88 -32.88 -32.77
CA LYS A 333 48.11 -33.93 -31.74
C LYS A 333 49.28 -33.60 -30.82
N THR A 334 50.40 -33.12 -31.38
CA THR A 334 51.57 -32.73 -30.57
C THR A 334 51.28 -31.53 -29.68
N LYS A 335 50.49 -30.54 -30.16
CA LYS A 335 49.99 -29.44 -29.33
C LYS A 335 49.05 -29.93 -28.23
N LEU A 336 48.10 -30.81 -28.54
CA LEU A 336 47.18 -31.40 -27.56
C LEU A 336 47.94 -32.15 -26.44
N ASP A 337 48.94 -32.93 -26.81
CA ASP A 337 49.76 -33.69 -25.86
C ASP A 337 50.63 -32.75 -25.01
N SER A 338 51.08 -31.61 -25.57
CA SER A 338 51.77 -30.56 -24.79
C SER A 338 50.85 -29.85 -23.77
N ILE A 339 49.57 -29.66 -24.09
CA ILE A 339 48.57 -29.09 -23.16
C ILE A 339 48.28 -30.07 -22.02
N LEU A 340 48.23 -31.38 -22.32
CA LEU A 340 48.08 -32.43 -21.32
C LEU A 340 49.32 -32.52 -20.40
N GLU A 341 50.53 -32.29 -20.94
CA GLU A 341 51.76 -32.15 -20.15
C GLU A 341 51.69 -30.96 -19.20
N GLN A 342 51.29 -29.79 -19.70
CA GLN A 342 51.18 -28.54 -18.92
C GLN A 342 50.18 -28.64 -17.76
N THR A 343 49.08 -29.39 -17.94
CA THR A 343 48.07 -29.58 -16.90
C THR A 343 48.47 -30.59 -15.79
N ARG A 344 49.70 -31.15 -15.83
CA ARG A 344 50.23 -32.16 -14.88
C ARG A 344 49.39 -33.44 -14.76
N LEU A 345 48.65 -33.78 -15.81
CA LEU A 345 47.64 -34.83 -15.80
C LEU A 345 48.05 -36.10 -16.57
N ASN A 346 49.18 -36.07 -17.29
CA ASN A 346 49.64 -37.09 -18.25
C ASN A 346 49.72 -38.55 -17.79
N ASN A 347 49.69 -38.84 -16.48
CA ASN A 347 49.80 -40.21 -15.96
C ASN A 347 48.47 -40.76 -15.38
N ASN A 348 47.34 -40.08 -15.64
CA ASN A 348 46.06 -40.50 -15.08
C ASN A 348 45.28 -41.41 -16.05
N PRO A 349 45.02 -42.68 -15.68
CA PRO A 349 44.41 -43.67 -16.59
C PRO A 349 42.98 -43.35 -17.02
N TRP A 350 42.28 -42.46 -16.30
CA TRP A 350 40.91 -42.07 -16.64
C TRP A 350 40.84 -41.03 -17.78
N ILE A 351 41.95 -40.35 -18.07
CA ILE A 351 41.97 -39.33 -19.13
C ILE A 351 41.92 -40.01 -20.49
N ASP A 352 42.67 -41.09 -20.68
CA ASP A 352 42.65 -41.86 -21.92
C ASP A 352 41.25 -42.46 -22.19
N GLU A 353 40.48 -42.78 -21.14
CA GLU A 353 39.10 -43.26 -21.27
C GLU A 353 38.12 -42.16 -21.74
N VAL A 354 38.36 -40.89 -21.37
CA VAL A 354 37.38 -39.80 -21.55
C VAL A 354 37.81 -38.78 -22.61
N LYS A 355 39.10 -38.70 -22.94
CA LYS A 355 39.73 -37.73 -23.86
C LYS A 355 39.03 -37.68 -25.20
N ASP A 356 38.81 -38.82 -25.84
CA ASP A 356 38.20 -38.89 -27.18
C ASP A 356 36.77 -38.36 -27.20
N ASN A 357 35.96 -38.74 -26.20
CA ASN A 357 34.57 -38.28 -26.10
C ASN A 357 34.50 -36.78 -25.75
N LEU A 358 35.35 -36.32 -24.83
CA LEU A 358 35.40 -34.92 -24.44
C LEU A 358 35.81 -34.02 -25.61
N CYS A 359 36.88 -34.37 -26.33
CA CYS A 359 37.35 -33.61 -27.49
C CYS A 359 36.28 -33.56 -28.60
N HIS A 360 35.60 -34.68 -28.87
CA HIS A 360 34.53 -34.73 -29.85
C HIS A 360 33.33 -33.82 -29.47
N VAL A 361 32.90 -33.85 -28.21
CA VAL A 361 31.78 -33.02 -27.74
C VAL A 361 32.14 -31.54 -27.71
N LEU A 362 33.32 -31.18 -27.21
CA LEU A 362 33.79 -29.80 -27.17
C LEU A 362 33.98 -29.21 -28.58
N TYR A 363 34.50 -29.99 -29.52
CA TYR A 363 34.63 -29.55 -30.92
C TYR A 363 33.27 -29.24 -31.55
N LYS A 364 32.27 -30.11 -31.32
CA LYS A 364 30.92 -29.94 -31.89
C LYS A 364 30.14 -28.79 -31.25
N GLN A 365 30.32 -28.53 -29.95
CA GLN A 365 29.46 -27.63 -29.16
C GLN A 365 30.23 -26.46 -28.53
N LYS A 366 31.27 -25.95 -29.20
CA LYS A 366 32.14 -24.89 -28.68
C LYS A 366 31.41 -23.59 -28.29
N GLN A 367 30.27 -23.30 -28.90
CA GLN A 367 29.46 -22.10 -28.64
C GLN A 367 28.70 -22.14 -27.30
N LEU A 368 28.45 -23.33 -26.75
CA LEU A 368 27.75 -23.52 -25.47
C LEU A 368 28.68 -23.41 -24.25
N VAL A 369 29.99 -23.35 -24.46
CA VAL A 369 31.01 -23.32 -23.40
C VAL A 369 31.52 -21.90 -23.22
N VAL A 370 31.42 -21.39 -22.00
CA VAL A 370 31.95 -20.08 -21.59
C VAL A 370 33.00 -20.28 -20.50
N ILE A 371 34.18 -19.70 -20.71
CA ILE A 371 35.26 -19.72 -19.73
C ILE A 371 35.13 -18.46 -18.87
N PHE A 372 34.94 -18.65 -17.57
CA PHE A 372 35.04 -17.58 -16.59
C PHE A 372 36.49 -17.43 -16.16
N GLU A 373 37.06 -16.27 -16.49
CA GLU A 373 38.39 -15.83 -16.09
C GLU A 373 38.27 -14.50 -15.36
N PHE A 374 39.01 -14.33 -14.26
CA PHE A 374 38.85 -13.19 -13.37
C PHE A 374 39.20 -11.86 -14.06
N ASP A 375 40.22 -11.88 -14.92
CA ASP A 375 40.71 -10.70 -15.63
C ASP A 375 39.95 -10.41 -16.93
N ASN A 376 38.88 -11.15 -17.23
CA ASN A 376 38.13 -10.95 -18.46
C ASN A 376 37.32 -9.63 -18.39
N PRO A 377 37.58 -8.65 -19.28
CA PRO A 377 36.89 -7.37 -19.27
C PRO A 377 35.38 -7.48 -19.54
N ARG A 378 34.91 -8.60 -20.11
CA ARG A 378 33.48 -8.85 -20.32
C ARG A 378 32.73 -9.22 -19.05
N HIS A 379 33.39 -9.91 -18.12
CA HIS A 379 32.75 -10.38 -16.88
C HIS A 379 32.95 -9.40 -15.73
N GLY A 380 33.88 -8.45 -15.85
CA GLY A 380 34.16 -7.48 -14.78
C GLY A 380 34.50 -8.13 -13.44
N GLY A 381 35.03 -9.37 -13.47
CA GLY A 381 35.27 -10.20 -12.29
C GLY A 381 34.03 -10.84 -11.66
N ASN A 382 32.83 -10.69 -12.23
CA ASN A 382 31.57 -11.25 -11.72
C ASN A 382 31.18 -12.54 -12.43
N LEU A 383 30.95 -13.61 -11.67
CA LEU A 383 30.48 -14.89 -12.21
C LEU A 383 29.08 -14.79 -12.85
N GLU A 384 28.24 -13.88 -12.33
CA GLU A 384 26.86 -13.66 -12.78
C GLU A 384 26.79 -13.33 -14.28
N ASP A 385 27.70 -12.46 -14.73
CA ASP A 385 27.72 -11.97 -16.10
C ASP A 385 28.21 -13.07 -17.06
N ALA A 386 29.09 -13.97 -16.61
CA ALA A 386 29.50 -15.15 -17.37
C ALA A 386 28.38 -16.20 -17.49
N ILE A 387 27.55 -16.35 -16.44
CA ILE A 387 26.37 -17.23 -16.51
C ILE A 387 25.36 -16.66 -17.50
N LEU A 388 25.11 -15.35 -17.45
CA LEU A 388 24.21 -14.68 -18.40
C LEU A 388 24.75 -14.80 -19.84
N GLU A 389 26.04 -14.58 -20.08
CA GLU A 389 26.66 -14.77 -21.40
C GLU A 389 26.48 -16.21 -21.91
N ALA A 390 26.66 -17.21 -21.04
CA ALA A 390 26.48 -18.62 -21.41
C ALA A 390 25.03 -18.95 -21.81
N LEU A 391 24.06 -18.39 -21.09
CA LEU A 391 22.64 -18.54 -21.43
C LEU A 391 22.28 -17.84 -22.74
N LEU A 392 22.80 -16.63 -22.97
CA LEU A 392 22.59 -15.88 -24.21
C LEU A 392 23.24 -16.57 -25.44
N ASN A 393 24.40 -17.21 -25.26
CA ASN A 393 25.01 -18.01 -26.32
C ASN A 393 24.19 -19.27 -26.61
N ALA A 394 23.59 -19.88 -25.59
CA ALA A 394 22.70 -21.02 -25.78
C ALA A 394 21.40 -20.66 -26.50
N THR A 395 20.83 -19.48 -26.27
CA THR A 395 19.64 -19.02 -27.01
C THR A 395 19.96 -18.80 -28.48
N LYS A 396 21.15 -18.24 -28.81
CA LYS A 396 21.61 -18.09 -30.20
C LYS A 396 21.78 -19.44 -30.90
N PHE A 397 22.46 -20.39 -30.25
CA PHE A 397 22.73 -21.71 -30.82
C PHE A 397 21.48 -22.58 -30.99
N SER A 398 20.47 -22.43 -30.13
CA SER A 398 19.18 -23.11 -30.31
C SER A 398 18.37 -22.50 -31.48
N GLY A 399 18.80 -21.35 -31.99
CA GLY A 399 18.11 -20.47 -32.93
C GLY A 399 18.40 -20.71 -34.41
N ASP A 400 19.18 -21.71 -34.81
CA ASP A 400 19.54 -21.94 -36.23
C ASP A 400 18.32 -22.15 -37.18
N ASN A 401 17.11 -22.33 -36.63
CA ASN A 401 15.84 -22.39 -37.36
C ASN A 401 14.85 -21.24 -37.07
N TYR A 402 15.22 -20.28 -36.22
CA TYR A 402 14.36 -19.18 -35.76
C TYR A 402 14.77 -17.85 -36.40
N ASP A 403 13.79 -16.97 -36.66
CA ASP A 403 14.06 -15.61 -37.12
C ASP A 403 14.97 -14.87 -36.11
N GLU A 404 15.96 -14.13 -36.62
CA GLU A 404 16.94 -13.38 -35.81
C GLU A 404 16.27 -12.49 -34.75
N GLN A 405 15.05 -12.00 -35.04
CA GLN A 405 14.22 -11.18 -34.16
C GLN A 405 13.75 -11.93 -32.90
N GLN A 406 13.26 -13.16 -33.03
CA GLN A 406 12.78 -13.95 -31.87
C GLN A 406 13.93 -14.32 -30.93
N CYS A 407 15.12 -14.57 -31.48
CA CYS A 407 16.31 -14.80 -30.68
C CYS A 407 16.66 -13.57 -29.83
N ARG A 408 16.60 -12.37 -30.41
CA ARG A 408 16.85 -11.10 -29.68
C ARG A 408 15.80 -10.81 -28.62
N MET A 409 14.54 -11.13 -28.89
CA MET A 409 13.47 -11.02 -27.88
C MET A 409 13.74 -11.96 -26.70
N ALA A 410 14.16 -13.19 -26.95
CA ALA A 410 14.55 -14.13 -25.90
C ALA A 410 15.75 -13.62 -25.09
N GLU A 411 16.76 -13.01 -25.74
CA GLU A 411 17.89 -12.36 -25.06
C GLU A 411 17.42 -11.26 -24.12
N LEU A 412 16.53 -10.39 -24.59
CA LEU A 412 15.99 -9.28 -23.81
C LEU A 412 15.15 -9.76 -22.62
N LYS A 413 14.23 -10.71 -22.84
CA LYS A 413 13.40 -11.31 -21.77
C LYS A 413 14.27 -11.98 -20.71
N LEU A 414 15.34 -12.67 -21.10
CA LEU A 414 16.28 -13.28 -20.18
C LEU A 414 17.03 -12.23 -19.35
N ALA A 415 17.59 -11.20 -20.00
CA ALA A 415 18.32 -10.16 -19.30
C ALA A 415 17.43 -9.33 -18.35
N MET A 416 16.17 -9.13 -18.75
CA MET A 416 15.14 -8.53 -17.92
C MET A 416 14.82 -9.39 -16.69
N ALA A 417 14.64 -10.71 -16.86
CA ALA A 417 14.44 -11.63 -15.72
C ALA A 417 15.58 -11.56 -14.71
N TRP A 418 16.80 -11.28 -15.16
CA TRP A 418 18.00 -11.14 -14.33
C TRP A 418 18.21 -9.72 -13.74
N GLN A 419 17.34 -8.76 -14.07
CA GLN A 419 17.43 -7.35 -13.67
C GLN A 419 18.80 -6.70 -13.97
N LYS A 420 19.52 -7.17 -15.00
CA LYS A 420 20.85 -6.65 -15.36
C LYS A 420 20.75 -5.53 -16.40
N LEU A 421 20.38 -4.34 -15.94
CA LEU A 421 20.22 -3.17 -16.81
C LEU A 421 21.52 -2.79 -17.55
N ASP A 422 22.64 -2.70 -16.84
CA ASP A 422 23.92 -2.29 -17.44
C ASP A 422 24.40 -3.25 -18.52
N TYR A 423 24.24 -4.56 -18.27
CA TYR A 423 24.56 -5.59 -19.25
C TYR A 423 23.66 -5.47 -20.49
N THR A 424 22.36 -5.25 -20.27
CA THR A 424 21.38 -5.09 -21.37
C THR A 424 21.72 -3.89 -22.24
N LYS A 425 21.98 -2.72 -21.65
CA LYS A 425 22.38 -1.50 -22.36
C LYS A 425 23.66 -1.70 -23.17
N LYS A 426 24.66 -2.37 -22.58
CA LYS A 426 25.99 -2.51 -23.18
C LYS A 426 26.07 -3.57 -24.29
N TYR A 427 25.36 -4.69 -24.12
CA TYR A 427 25.56 -5.88 -24.96
C TYR A 427 24.34 -6.30 -25.80
N ILE A 428 23.12 -5.92 -25.39
CA ILE A 428 21.88 -6.32 -26.08
C ILE A 428 21.35 -5.15 -26.91
N LEU A 429 21.17 -3.98 -26.28
CA LEU A 429 20.60 -2.78 -26.90
C LEU A 429 21.69 -1.81 -27.38
N THR A 430 22.53 -2.28 -28.30
CA THR A 430 23.50 -1.42 -29.00
C THR A 430 22.82 -0.61 -30.10
N ASP A 431 23.34 0.57 -30.44
CA ASP A 431 22.76 1.47 -31.46
C ASP A 431 22.52 0.79 -32.83
N THR A 432 23.34 -0.20 -33.16
CA THR A 432 23.23 -1.04 -34.36
C THR A 432 22.10 -2.07 -34.31
N SER A 433 21.66 -2.45 -33.11
CA SER A 433 20.63 -3.47 -32.85
C SER A 433 19.22 -2.88 -32.77
N ILE A 434 19.09 -1.57 -32.48
CA ILE A 434 17.80 -0.85 -32.42
C ILE A 434 17.08 -0.90 -33.78
N ALA A 435 17.82 -0.79 -34.89
CA ALA A 435 17.26 -0.84 -36.23
C ALA A 435 16.63 -2.22 -36.58
N LYS A 436 16.88 -3.26 -35.77
CA LYS A 436 16.43 -4.63 -36.02
C LYS A 436 15.17 -5.04 -35.25
N LEU A 437 14.84 -4.37 -34.13
CA LEU A 437 13.66 -4.68 -33.31
C LEU A 437 12.49 -3.76 -33.70
N PRO A 438 11.38 -4.30 -34.21
CA PRO A 438 10.21 -3.50 -34.50
C PRO A 438 9.53 -3.05 -33.21
N GLU A 439 8.85 -1.91 -33.25
CA GLU A 439 8.11 -1.34 -32.11
C GLU A 439 7.12 -2.29 -31.40
N PRO A 440 6.33 -3.16 -32.06
CA PRO A 440 5.43 -4.11 -31.37
C PRO A 440 6.15 -5.07 -30.42
N ASP A 441 7.33 -5.54 -30.81
CA ASP A 441 8.13 -6.46 -30.01
C ASP A 441 8.63 -5.75 -28.74
N LEU A 442 9.03 -4.48 -28.86
CA LEU A 442 9.40 -3.65 -27.71
C LEU A 442 8.20 -3.39 -26.77
N CYS A 443 6.99 -3.24 -27.32
CA CYS A 443 5.77 -3.12 -26.52
C CYS A 443 5.47 -4.42 -25.75
N GLU A 444 5.72 -5.59 -26.33
CA GLU A 444 5.59 -6.88 -25.62
C GLU A 444 6.57 -6.96 -24.43
N ALA A 445 7.83 -6.62 -24.66
CA ALA A 445 8.83 -6.54 -23.60
C ALA A 445 8.45 -5.51 -22.52
N LEU A 446 7.83 -4.39 -22.92
CA LEU A 446 7.33 -3.37 -21.99
C LEU A 446 6.19 -3.90 -21.11
N ILE A 447 5.29 -4.72 -21.64
CA ILE A 447 4.21 -5.37 -20.86
C ILE A 447 4.81 -6.33 -19.84
N ASP A 448 5.80 -7.13 -20.23
CA ASP A 448 6.49 -8.04 -19.31
C ASP A 448 7.25 -7.27 -18.20
N ALA A 449 7.87 -6.14 -18.54
CA ALA A 449 8.53 -5.27 -17.58
C ALA A 449 7.53 -4.62 -16.60
N LEU A 450 6.36 -4.18 -17.09
CA LEU A 450 5.25 -3.66 -16.29
C LEU A 450 4.73 -4.73 -15.32
N ARG A 451 4.48 -5.95 -15.83
CA ARG A 451 4.03 -7.11 -15.04
C ARG A 451 4.96 -7.40 -13.86
N ARG A 452 6.28 -7.32 -14.08
CA ARG A 452 7.30 -7.57 -13.05
C ARG A 452 7.59 -6.35 -12.16
N GLY A 453 7.15 -5.16 -12.54
CA GLY A 453 7.40 -3.90 -11.82
C GLY A 453 8.84 -3.39 -11.94
N TYR A 454 9.53 -3.70 -13.03
CA TYR A 454 10.94 -3.31 -13.24
C TYR A 454 11.04 -1.91 -13.85
N ILE A 455 11.00 -0.87 -13.00
CA ILE A 455 10.98 0.55 -13.40
C ILE A 455 12.18 0.92 -14.28
N ASP A 456 13.37 0.45 -13.91
CA ASP A 456 14.61 0.71 -14.64
C ASP A 456 14.58 0.17 -16.09
N PHE A 457 13.95 -0.99 -16.30
CA PHE A 457 13.74 -1.56 -17.63
C PHE A 457 12.62 -0.85 -18.40
N ILE A 458 11.56 -0.40 -17.72
CA ILE A 458 10.50 0.40 -18.33
C ILE A 458 11.06 1.72 -18.88
N GLU A 459 11.87 2.43 -18.09
CA GLU A 459 12.54 3.67 -18.51
C GLU A 459 13.44 3.43 -19.72
N LEU A 460 14.27 2.39 -19.66
CA LEU A 460 15.14 1.98 -20.75
C LEU A 460 14.34 1.67 -22.02
N LEU A 461 13.28 0.86 -21.97
CA LEU A 461 12.51 0.50 -23.17
C LEU A 461 11.82 1.73 -23.79
N ILE A 462 11.36 2.67 -22.97
CA ILE A 462 10.79 3.93 -23.44
C ILE A 462 11.85 4.80 -24.13
N ASP A 463 13.06 4.90 -23.55
CA ASP A 463 14.18 5.64 -24.15
C ASP A 463 14.59 5.08 -25.53
N TYR A 464 14.50 3.75 -25.70
CA TYR A 464 14.79 3.07 -26.97
C TYR A 464 13.61 3.06 -27.97
N GLY A 465 12.45 3.63 -27.63
CA GLY A 465 11.36 3.89 -28.57
C GLY A 465 10.02 3.20 -28.29
N ALA A 466 9.87 2.47 -27.17
CA ALA A 466 8.58 1.90 -26.78
C ALA A 466 7.61 3.00 -26.29
N SER A 467 6.35 2.98 -26.76
CA SER A 467 5.35 3.99 -26.40
C SER A 467 4.16 3.38 -25.67
N LEU A 468 3.93 3.82 -24.42
CA LEU A 468 2.76 3.43 -23.62
C LEU A 468 1.42 3.75 -24.31
N LYS A 469 1.38 4.76 -25.20
CA LYS A 469 0.15 5.21 -25.88
C LYS A 469 -0.36 4.24 -26.95
N LYS A 470 0.50 3.35 -27.44
CA LYS A 470 0.20 2.40 -28.50
C LYS A 470 -0.24 1.02 -27.97
N LEU A 471 -0.18 0.82 -26.65
CA LEU A 471 -0.66 -0.41 -26.01
C LEU A 471 -2.17 -0.58 -26.22
N THR A 472 -2.59 -1.83 -26.36
CA THR A 472 -3.97 -2.20 -26.69
C THR A 472 -4.78 -2.53 -25.45
N LEU A 473 -6.10 -2.60 -25.59
CA LEU A 473 -7.00 -2.97 -24.51
C LEU A 473 -6.84 -4.44 -24.09
N ASN A 474 -6.42 -5.30 -25.03
CA ASN A 474 -6.09 -6.69 -24.72
C ASN A 474 -4.90 -6.81 -23.75
N ASP A 475 -3.91 -5.94 -23.90
CA ASP A 475 -2.72 -5.91 -23.03
C ASP A 475 -3.10 -5.49 -21.61
N LEU A 476 -4.01 -4.52 -21.49
CA LEU A 476 -4.56 -4.10 -20.19
C LEU A 476 -5.38 -5.22 -19.52
N GLU A 477 -6.22 -5.93 -20.28
CA GLU A 477 -6.98 -7.09 -19.79
C GLU A 477 -6.04 -8.21 -19.28
N GLN A 478 -4.90 -8.43 -19.96
CA GLN A 478 -3.86 -9.34 -19.49
C GLN A 478 -3.21 -8.88 -18.17
N LEU A 479 -2.97 -7.59 -17.98
CA LEU A 479 -2.37 -7.08 -16.75
C LEU A 479 -3.32 -7.16 -15.55
N TYR A 480 -4.60 -6.87 -15.74
CA TYR A 480 -5.60 -7.03 -14.66
C TYR A 480 -5.84 -8.50 -14.31
N SER A 481 -5.90 -9.40 -15.31
CA SER A 481 -6.04 -10.84 -15.06
C SER A 481 -4.80 -11.47 -14.41
N TYR A 482 -3.62 -10.88 -14.62
CA TYR A 482 -2.39 -11.33 -13.98
C TYR A 482 -2.28 -10.93 -12.51
N SER A 483 -3.09 -9.97 -12.02
CA SER A 483 -3.04 -9.59 -10.60
C SER A 483 -3.36 -10.82 -9.75
N ASP A 484 -2.30 -11.45 -9.24
CA ASP A 484 -2.39 -12.58 -8.33
C ASP A 484 -3.32 -12.18 -7.18
N ILE A 485 -4.18 -13.11 -6.82
CA ILE A 485 -5.30 -13.05 -5.87
C ILE A 485 -4.87 -12.66 -4.43
N ASP A 486 -3.60 -12.28 -4.23
CA ASP A 486 -3.03 -11.75 -2.99
C ASP A 486 -2.95 -10.20 -2.98
N SER A 487 -3.49 -9.50 -3.99
CA SER A 487 -3.52 -8.03 -4.02
C SER A 487 -4.31 -7.47 -2.82
N GLY A 488 -3.62 -6.70 -1.97
CA GLY A 488 -4.12 -6.28 -0.65
C GLY A 488 -5.32 -5.32 -0.63
N LEU A 489 -5.87 -4.99 -1.80
CA LEU A 489 -7.12 -4.25 -1.94
C LEU A 489 -8.27 -5.27 -2.08
N PRO A 490 -9.22 -5.34 -1.13
CA PRO A 490 -10.35 -6.25 -1.22
C PRO A 490 -11.25 -5.84 -2.39
N LEU A 491 -11.02 -6.44 -3.56
CA LEU A 491 -12.01 -6.49 -4.64
C LEU A 491 -13.01 -7.63 -4.42
N GLU A 492 -12.75 -8.49 -3.43
CA GLU A 492 -13.59 -9.62 -3.05
C GLU A 492 -14.50 -9.27 -1.88
N ASP A 493 -15.49 -8.41 -2.12
CA ASP A 493 -16.76 -8.44 -1.38
C ASP A 493 -17.86 -7.81 -2.26
N GLU A 494 -18.47 -8.64 -3.10
CA GLU A 494 -19.93 -8.86 -3.14
C GLU A 494 -20.32 -9.75 -4.33
N ASN A 495 -20.63 -11.01 -4.01
CA ASN A 495 -21.37 -11.91 -4.90
C ASN A 495 -22.79 -11.36 -5.11
N GLU A 496 -23.10 -10.90 -6.33
CA GLU A 496 -24.39 -11.04 -7.06
C GLU A 496 -24.56 -10.09 -8.27
N GLY A 497 -23.53 -9.33 -8.64
CA GLY A 497 -23.39 -8.82 -10.00
C GLY A 497 -22.31 -9.60 -10.72
N LYS A 498 -22.62 -10.33 -11.81
CA LYS A 498 -21.62 -10.49 -12.87
C LYS A 498 -21.04 -9.10 -13.08
N LEU A 499 -19.77 -8.88 -12.72
CA LEU A 499 -18.96 -7.68 -12.97
C LEU A 499 -19.71 -6.77 -13.94
N SER A 500 -20.51 -5.85 -13.38
CA SER A 500 -21.62 -5.18 -14.07
C SER A 500 -21.12 -4.77 -15.43
N THR A 501 -21.76 -5.37 -16.43
CA THR A 501 -21.24 -5.72 -17.74
C THR A 501 -19.96 -5.04 -18.18
N ARG A 502 -19.10 -5.80 -18.86
CA ARG A 502 -18.02 -5.32 -19.74
C ARG A 502 -18.34 -4.05 -20.56
N ASN A 503 -19.62 -3.69 -20.75
CA ASN A 503 -20.14 -2.45 -21.35
C ASN A 503 -20.19 -1.21 -20.42
N ASP A 504 -20.31 -1.36 -19.10
CA ASP A 504 -20.37 -0.24 -18.14
C ASP A 504 -19.00 0.42 -17.96
N TYR A 505 -17.91 -0.37 -18.00
CA TYR A 505 -16.55 0.17 -18.09
C TYR A 505 -16.39 1.08 -19.31
N TYR A 506 -16.88 0.66 -20.49
CA TYR A 506 -16.84 1.50 -21.71
C TYR A 506 -17.77 2.73 -21.64
N SER A 507 -18.86 2.66 -20.85
CA SER A 507 -19.78 3.79 -20.66
C SER A 507 -19.12 4.98 -19.94
N CYS A 508 -18.14 4.71 -19.08
CA CYS A 508 -17.31 5.74 -18.44
C CYS A 508 -16.32 6.40 -19.42
N TYR A 509 -15.75 5.66 -20.40
CA TYR A 509 -14.76 6.25 -21.33
C TYR A 509 -15.38 7.14 -22.41
N PHE A 510 -16.61 6.85 -22.86
CA PHE A 510 -17.25 7.58 -23.95
C PHE A 510 -18.77 7.71 -23.72
N PRO A 511 -19.20 8.56 -22.79
CA PRO A 511 -20.63 8.71 -22.47
C PRO A 511 -21.44 9.26 -23.66
N ASP A 512 -20.81 9.98 -24.60
CA ASP A 512 -21.52 10.83 -25.56
C ASP A 512 -21.53 10.34 -27.02
N ASN A 513 -20.98 9.16 -27.36
CA ASN A 513 -20.93 8.71 -28.75
C ASN A 513 -21.34 7.23 -28.96
N PRO A 514 -22.60 6.94 -29.31
CA PRO A 514 -23.09 5.57 -29.56
C PRO A 514 -22.50 4.90 -30.81
N ASN A 515 -21.73 5.64 -31.62
CA ASN A 515 -21.02 5.11 -32.78
C ASN A 515 -19.63 4.51 -32.44
N LEU A 516 -19.02 4.92 -31.31
CA LEU A 516 -17.70 4.43 -30.87
C LEU A 516 -17.79 3.16 -30.03
N SER A 517 -18.92 2.90 -29.36
CA SER A 517 -19.19 1.62 -28.69
C SER A 517 -19.26 0.43 -29.68
N ARG A 518 -19.56 0.70 -30.96
CA ARG A 518 -19.44 -0.28 -32.06
C ARG A 518 -18.00 -0.46 -32.59
N LEU A 519 -17.11 0.53 -32.42
CA LEU A 519 -15.68 0.37 -32.70
C LEU A 519 -14.93 -0.28 -31.53
N ALA A 520 -15.41 -0.13 -30.30
CA ALA A 520 -14.82 -0.71 -29.09
C ALA A 520 -14.90 -2.25 -29.00
N SER A 521 -15.60 -2.91 -29.93
CA SER A 521 -15.50 -4.37 -30.08
C SER A 521 -14.15 -4.80 -30.68
N ASP A 522 -13.41 -3.90 -31.34
CA ASP A 522 -12.04 -4.17 -31.78
C ASP A 522 -11.06 -3.98 -30.62
N LYS A 523 -10.70 -5.09 -29.96
CA LYS A 523 -9.72 -5.15 -28.86
C LYS A 523 -8.32 -4.65 -29.22
N ASN A 524 -8.04 -4.46 -30.50
CA ASN A 524 -6.74 -4.05 -31.04
C ASN A 524 -6.60 -2.52 -31.19
N LEU A 525 -7.61 -1.73 -30.77
CA LEU A 525 -7.52 -0.28 -30.84
C LEU A 525 -6.53 0.25 -29.78
N PRO A 526 -5.58 1.13 -30.13
CA PRO A 526 -4.68 1.74 -29.15
C PRO A 526 -5.45 2.67 -28.20
N LEU A 527 -5.16 2.61 -26.91
CA LEU A 527 -5.83 3.42 -25.87
C LEU A 527 -5.54 4.94 -25.99
N GLY A 528 -4.54 5.33 -26.78
CA GLY A 528 -4.23 6.74 -27.03
C GLY A 528 -3.74 7.47 -25.78
N GLN A 529 -4.28 8.66 -25.51
CA GLN A 529 -3.83 9.50 -24.38
C GLN A 529 -4.27 8.97 -23.01
N ASN A 530 -5.33 8.16 -22.95
CA ASN A 530 -5.84 7.58 -21.70
C ASN A 530 -5.05 6.34 -21.26
N ALA A 531 -4.14 5.82 -22.09
CA ALA A 531 -3.37 4.62 -21.78
C ALA A 531 -2.56 4.76 -20.47
N THR A 532 -1.87 5.89 -20.28
CA THR A 532 -1.02 6.11 -19.09
C THR A 532 -1.84 6.22 -17.80
N ARG A 533 -3.07 6.74 -17.88
CA ARG A 533 -4.04 6.75 -16.77
C ARG A 533 -4.38 5.33 -16.34
N GLU A 534 -4.67 4.44 -17.28
CA GLU A 534 -5.05 3.06 -16.98
C GLU A 534 -3.94 2.26 -16.35
N PHE A 535 -2.72 2.36 -16.88
CA PHE A 535 -1.56 1.70 -16.26
C PHE A 535 -1.28 2.25 -14.87
N PHE A 536 -1.46 3.55 -14.66
CA PHE A 536 -1.35 4.18 -13.34
C PHE A 536 -2.37 3.64 -12.35
N LEU A 537 -3.65 3.58 -12.73
CA LEU A 537 -4.72 3.01 -11.89
C LEU A 537 -4.47 1.53 -11.59
N TRP A 538 -4.07 0.76 -12.61
CA TRP A 538 -3.68 -0.64 -12.42
C TRP A 538 -2.55 -0.79 -11.40
N ALA A 539 -1.49 0.03 -11.49
CA ALA A 539 -0.38 -0.02 -10.55
C ALA A 539 -0.79 0.32 -9.10
N ILE A 540 -1.80 1.18 -8.92
CA ILE A 540 -2.39 1.47 -7.60
C ILE A 540 -3.16 0.26 -7.09
N PHE A 541 -3.99 -0.37 -7.93
CA PHE A 541 -4.78 -1.54 -7.54
C PHE A 541 -3.90 -2.76 -7.17
N VAL A 542 -2.73 -2.90 -7.81
CA VAL A 542 -1.74 -3.94 -7.46
C VAL A 542 -0.88 -3.55 -6.24
N ASP A 543 -1.09 -2.36 -5.65
CA ASP A 543 -0.32 -1.83 -4.51
C ASP A 543 1.22 -1.80 -4.77
N ARG A 544 1.60 -1.34 -5.97
CA ARG A 544 2.99 -1.13 -6.37
C ARG A 544 3.34 0.35 -6.30
N PHE A 545 3.67 0.83 -5.09
CA PHE A 545 3.94 2.26 -4.83
C PHE A 545 4.99 2.86 -5.76
N ASP A 546 6.18 2.25 -5.89
CA ASP A 546 7.26 2.77 -6.74
C ASP A 546 6.83 2.86 -8.22
N LEU A 547 6.12 1.85 -8.72
CA LEU A 547 5.63 1.82 -10.10
C LEU A 547 4.52 2.85 -10.33
N SER A 548 3.57 2.96 -9.40
CA SER A 548 2.50 3.96 -9.48
C SER A 548 3.06 5.39 -9.44
N THR A 549 4.11 5.64 -8.65
CA THR A 549 4.82 6.93 -8.62
C THR A 549 5.47 7.23 -9.97
N TYR A 550 6.16 6.25 -10.57
CA TYR A 550 6.74 6.40 -11.91
C TYR A 550 5.68 6.67 -12.98
N LEU A 551 4.60 5.89 -13.02
CA LEU A 551 3.53 6.07 -14.00
C LEU A 551 2.79 7.39 -13.82
N CYS A 552 2.64 7.86 -12.57
CA CYS A 552 2.11 9.19 -12.27
C CYS A 552 2.88 10.29 -13.00
N SER A 553 4.21 10.23 -13.04
CA SER A 553 5.06 11.20 -13.76
C SER A 553 4.84 11.19 -15.29
N LYS A 554 4.24 10.13 -15.84
CA LYS A 554 3.96 9.96 -17.27
C LYS A 554 2.48 10.23 -17.63
N THR A 555 1.64 10.51 -16.64
CA THR A 555 0.24 10.90 -16.86
C THR A 555 0.13 12.27 -17.52
N TRP A 556 -1.01 12.51 -18.18
CA TRP A 556 -1.31 13.80 -18.82
C TRP A 556 -1.59 14.92 -17.80
N ASN A 557 -2.27 14.61 -16.69
CA ASN A 557 -2.52 15.55 -15.59
C ASN A 557 -1.67 15.13 -14.38
N GLN A 558 -0.52 15.77 -14.18
CA GLN A 558 0.49 15.33 -13.21
C GLN A 558 0.19 15.79 -11.78
N PHE A 559 -0.49 16.92 -11.57
CA PHE A 559 -0.93 17.32 -10.22
C PHE A 559 -2.21 16.60 -9.79
N PHE A 560 -3.09 16.24 -10.74
CA PHE A 560 -4.39 15.66 -10.42
C PHE A 560 -4.34 14.14 -10.21
N SER A 561 -3.51 13.42 -10.96
CA SER A 561 -3.37 11.96 -10.80
C SER A 561 -2.96 11.54 -9.37
N PRO A 562 -2.02 12.22 -8.68
CA PRO A 562 -1.73 11.93 -7.27
C PRO A 562 -2.93 12.13 -6.33
N LEU A 563 -3.82 13.09 -6.59
CA LEU A 563 -5.01 13.30 -5.76
C LEU A 563 -5.96 12.11 -5.82
N ILE A 564 -6.12 11.52 -7.01
CA ILE A 564 -6.92 10.31 -7.20
C ILE A 564 -6.24 9.11 -6.52
N ALA A 565 -4.92 8.98 -6.63
CA ALA A 565 -4.20 7.95 -5.88
C ALA A 565 -4.43 8.09 -4.37
N ALA A 566 -4.34 9.32 -3.84
CA ALA A 566 -4.59 9.58 -2.42
C ALA A 566 -6.02 9.20 -2.01
N GLN A 567 -7.02 9.48 -2.86
CA GLN A 567 -8.41 9.05 -2.64
C GLN A 567 -8.52 7.52 -2.56
N ILE A 568 -7.99 6.81 -3.57
CA ILE A 568 -8.07 5.34 -3.64
C ILE A 568 -7.35 4.71 -2.46
N TYR A 569 -6.13 5.15 -2.12
CA TYR A 569 -5.40 4.60 -0.99
C TYR A 569 -6.06 4.89 0.37
N ARG A 570 -6.68 6.07 0.57
CA ARG A 570 -7.43 6.34 1.83
C ARG A 570 -8.72 5.53 1.92
N GLN A 571 -9.42 5.32 0.81
CA GLN A 571 -10.56 4.39 0.77
C GLN A 571 -10.09 2.96 1.07
N ALA A 572 -9.00 2.50 0.47
CA ALA A 572 -8.38 1.21 0.76
C ALA A 572 -7.97 1.05 2.23
N SER A 573 -7.37 2.09 2.81
CA SER A 573 -6.99 2.19 4.23
C SER A 573 -8.21 2.02 5.13
N SER A 574 -9.35 2.61 4.76
CA SER A 574 -10.60 2.48 5.52
C SER A 574 -11.21 1.07 5.46
N MET A 575 -10.99 0.34 4.36
CA MET A 575 -11.51 -1.02 4.13
C MET A 575 -10.55 -2.11 4.65
N ALA A 576 -9.28 -1.79 4.89
CA ALA A 576 -8.26 -2.75 5.29
C ALA A 576 -8.51 -3.33 6.71
N LEU A 577 -8.55 -4.66 6.80
CA LEU A 577 -8.74 -5.39 8.06
C LEU A 577 -7.49 -5.36 8.97
N HIS A 578 -6.29 -5.45 8.38
CA HIS A 578 -5.02 -5.51 9.13
C HIS A 578 -4.46 -4.10 9.39
N SER A 579 -4.00 -3.84 10.61
CA SER A 579 -3.45 -2.51 10.98
C SER A 579 -2.20 -2.14 10.18
N ALA A 580 -1.33 -3.12 9.89
CA ALA A 580 -0.10 -2.89 9.14
C ALA A 580 -0.35 -2.51 7.66
N THR A 581 -1.36 -3.10 7.01
CA THR A 581 -1.73 -2.73 5.64
C THR A 581 -2.43 -1.38 5.60
N ARG A 582 -3.30 -1.10 6.59
CA ARG A 582 -3.93 0.20 6.78
C ARG A 582 -2.92 1.33 6.93
N GLU A 583 -1.90 1.16 7.78
CA GLU A 583 -0.84 2.15 7.97
C GLU A 583 -0.02 2.35 6.69
N ARG A 584 0.28 1.26 5.95
CA ARG A 584 0.97 1.34 4.67
C ARG A 584 0.17 2.14 3.63
N TYR A 585 -1.13 1.90 3.51
CA TYR A 585 -2.00 2.64 2.58
C TYR A 585 -2.14 4.12 2.96
N GLU A 586 -2.28 4.41 4.26
CA GLU A 586 -2.32 5.80 4.71
C GLU A 586 -1.01 6.54 4.41
N ASN A 587 0.13 5.89 4.67
CA ASN A 587 1.44 6.46 4.34
C ASN A 587 1.60 6.71 2.83
N ASN A 588 1.17 5.77 1.98
CA ASN A 588 1.17 5.95 0.52
C ASN A 588 0.28 7.13 0.10
N ALA A 589 -0.92 7.25 0.66
CA ALA A 589 -1.84 8.35 0.36
C ALA A 589 -1.27 9.72 0.75
N VAL A 590 -0.64 9.82 1.93
CA VAL A 590 0.01 11.05 2.41
C VAL A 590 1.17 11.46 1.48
N GLN A 591 1.94 10.50 0.94
CA GLN A 591 2.99 10.81 -0.04
C GLN A 591 2.40 11.37 -1.34
N PHE A 592 1.32 10.79 -1.87
CA PHE A 592 0.67 11.31 -3.08
C PHE A 592 0.01 12.69 -2.87
N ASP A 593 -0.56 12.96 -1.68
CA ASP A 593 -1.04 14.30 -1.29
C ASP A 593 0.10 15.33 -1.30
N LYS A 594 1.28 14.95 -0.78
CA LYS A 594 2.48 15.79 -0.84
C LYS A 594 2.96 16.02 -2.27
N TYR A 595 2.97 15.00 -3.14
CA TYR A 595 3.34 15.16 -4.54
C TYR A 595 2.41 16.13 -5.29
N ALA A 596 1.10 16.03 -5.11
CA ALA A 596 0.14 16.98 -5.70
C ALA A 596 0.38 18.43 -5.21
N THR A 597 0.62 18.58 -3.90
CA THR A 597 0.85 19.89 -3.26
C THR A 597 2.09 20.59 -3.81
N GLU A 598 3.20 19.87 -3.91
CA GLU A 598 4.45 20.47 -4.38
C GLU A 598 4.39 20.81 -5.88
N ILE A 599 3.78 19.97 -6.73
CA ILE A 599 3.62 20.27 -8.17
C ILE A 599 2.82 21.56 -8.36
N ILE A 600 1.72 21.73 -7.62
CA ILE A 600 0.89 22.94 -7.76
C ILE A 600 1.61 24.18 -7.19
N ASP A 601 2.39 24.02 -6.14
CA ASP A 601 3.19 25.11 -5.55
C ASP A 601 4.32 25.55 -6.51
N GLN A 602 5.00 24.61 -7.18
CA GLN A 602 5.98 24.95 -8.23
C GLN A 602 5.33 25.66 -9.42
N CYS A 603 4.14 25.20 -9.84
CA CYS A 603 3.35 25.90 -10.85
C CYS A 603 2.98 27.32 -10.42
N PHE A 604 2.61 27.51 -9.14
CA PHE A 604 2.27 28.81 -8.56
C PHE A 604 3.48 29.75 -8.49
N LEU A 605 4.66 29.24 -8.13
CA LEU A 605 5.91 29.99 -8.13
C LEU A 605 6.30 30.47 -9.54
N SER A 606 5.99 29.66 -10.57
CA SER A 606 6.26 30.03 -11.95
C SER A 606 5.31 31.11 -12.50
N ASP A 607 4.00 30.96 -12.28
CA ASP A 607 2.96 31.87 -12.76
C ASP A 607 1.65 31.67 -11.96
N GLU A 608 1.38 32.61 -11.05
CA GLU A 608 0.19 32.63 -10.19
C GLU A 608 -1.11 32.49 -10.99
N ASN A 609 -1.25 33.20 -12.11
CA ASN A 609 -2.50 33.22 -12.88
C ASN A 609 -2.69 31.94 -13.66
N PHE A 610 -1.60 31.35 -14.16
CA PHE A 610 -1.62 30.05 -14.81
C PHE A 610 -2.09 28.97 -13.84
N ALA A 611 -1.47 28.87 -12.66
CA ALA A 611 -1.80 27.85 -11.65
C ALA A 611 -3.27 27.98 -11.17
N VAL A 612 -3.76 29.20 -10.92
CA VAL A 612 -5.17 29.44 -10.55
C VAL A 612 -6.15 29.10 -11.69
N ASN A 613 -5.72 29.23 -12.96
CA ASN A 613 -6.55 28.82 -14.09
C ASN A 613 -6.51 27.31 -14.33
N LEU A 614 -5.42 26.64 -13.98
CA LEU A 614 -5.30 25.19 -14.02
C LEU A 614 -6.31 24.55 -13.06
N LEU A 615 -6.45 25.07 -11.83
CA LEU A 615 -7.46 24.62 -10.86
C LEU A 615 -8.92 24.86 -11.28
N LYS A 616 -9.19 25.73 -12.27
CA LYS A 616 -10.54 25.97 -12.80
C LYS A 616 -10.95 24.93 -13.84
N GLN A 617 -9.99 24.21 -14.39
CA GLN A 617 -10.27 23.23 -15.43
C GLN A 617 -10.79 21.97 -14.75
N SER A 618 -11.98 21.54 -15.15
CA SER A 618 -12.44 20.18 -14.87
C SER A 618 -11.51 19.22 -15.61
N ALA A 619 -11.05 18.17 -14.94
CA ALA A 619 -10.14 17.22 -15.55
C ALA A 619 -10.88 16.41 -16.62
N ILE A 620 -10.72 16.78 -17.90
CA ILE A 620 -11.35 16.06 -19.03
C ILE A 620 -10.94 14.58 -19.04
N ALA A 621 -9.72 14.28 -18.58
CA ALA A 621 -9.20 12.92 -18.48
C ALA A 621 -9.87 12.06 -17.39
N PHE A 622 -10.74 12.62 -16.55
CA PHE A 622 -11.48 11.89 -15.50
C PHE A 622 -12.90 12.48 -15.39
N ASP A 623 -13.68 12.39 -16.47
CA ASP A 623 -15.12 12.67 -16.52
C ASP A 623 -15.52 14.08 -16.04
N ASN A 624 -14.67 15.08 -16.29
CA ASN A 624 -14.89 16.47 -15.89
C ASN A 624 -15.13 16.65 -14.37
N ILE A 625 -14.49 15.83 -13.55
CA ILE A 625 -14.55 15.99 -12.10
C ILE A 625 -13.73 17.23 -11.69
N ASP A 626 -14.26 18.00 -10.75
CA ASP A 626 -13.59 19.15 -10.15
C ASP A 626 -12.44 18.69 -9.23
N PRO A 627 -11.17 19.10 -9.47
CA PRO A 627 -10.03 18.65 -8.67
C PRO A 627 -10.14 18.93 -7.17
N LEU A 628 -10.79 20.04 -6.84
CA LEU A 628 -10.98 20.46 -5.45
C LEU A 628 -12.03 19.61 -4.71
N HIS A 629 -13.02 19.08 -5.42
CA HIS A 629 -14.00 18.17 -4.83
C HIS A 629 -13.35 16.84 -4.48
N VAL A 630 -12.52 16.31 -5.38
CA VAL A 630 -11.72 15.09 -5.14
C VAL A 630 -10.79 15.28 -3.94
N ALA A 631 -10.12 16.44 -3.86
CA ALA A 631 -9.25 16.74 -2.72
C ALA A 631 -10.02 16.83 -1.39
N GLU A 632 -11.24 17.37 -1.38
CA GLU A 632 -12.11 17.40 -0.19
C GLU A 632 -12.55 16.00 0.22
N GLU A 633 -13.07 15.21 -0.72
CA GLU A 633 -13.54 13.84 -0.50
C GLU A 633 -12.41 12.93 -0.03
N ALA A 634 -11.23 13.05 -0.65
CA ALA A 634 -10.03 12.35 -0.24
C ALA A 634 -9.46 12.84 1.09
N SER A 635 -9.95 13.95 1.68
CA SER A 635 -9.37 14.58 2.87
C SER A 635 -7.90 15.01 2.70
N CYS A 636 -7.52 15.50 1.51
CA CYS A 636 -6.17 16.03 1.23
C CYS A 636 -5.94 17.39 1.89
N GLN A 637 -5.54 17.35 3.16
CA GLN A 637 -5.35 18.55 3.98
C GLN A 637 -4.21 19.43 3.46
N SER A 638 -3.10 18.82 3.03
CA SER A 638 -1.91 19.56 2.56
C SER A 638 -2.22 20.30 1.27
N PHE A 639 -2.83 19.62 0.31
CA PHE A 639 -3.20 20.23 -0.97
C PHE A 639 -4.19 21.38 -0.84
N LEU A 640 -5.26 21.22 -0.07
CA LEU A 640 -6.24 22.31 0.13
C LEU A 640 -5.67 23.47 0.95
N ALA A 641 -4.67 23.18 1.79
CA ALA A 641 -3.90 24.20 2.49
C ALA A 641 -2.82 24.85 1.61
N SER A 642 -2.56 24.44 0.36
CA SER A 642 -1.62 25.11 -0.55
C SER A 642 -1.96 26.59 -0.76
N ASP A 643 -0.94 27.43 -0.95
CA ASP A 643 -1.09 28.85 -1.25
C ASP A 643 -1.86 29.08 -2.57
N CYS A 644 -1.66 28.21 -3.57
CA CYS A 644 -2.36 28.29 -4.85
C CYS A 644 -3.88 28.08 -4.68
N VAL A 645 -4.26 27.05 -3.92
CA VAL A 645 -5.67 26.75 -3.64
C VAL A 645 -6.30 27.85 -2.80
N GLN A 646 -5.61 28.36 -1.78
CA GLN A 646 -6.12 29.48 -0.98
C GLN A 646 -6.31 30.75 -1.82
N ARG A 647 -5.42 31.01 -2.77
CA ARG A 647 -5.54 32.12 -3.70
C ARG A 647 -6.72 31.96 -4.64
N TYR A 648 -6.94 30.74 -5.14
CA TYR A 648 -8.14 30.40 -5.89
C TYR A 648 -9.42 30.61 -5.04
N LEU A 649 -9.40 30.19 -3.78
CA LEU A 649 -10.49 30.39 -2.84
C LEU A 649 -10.77 31.87 -2.57
N ASP A 650 -9.74 32.72 -2.47
CA ASP A 650 -9.92 34.17 -2.41
C ASP A 650 -10.64 34.68 -3.66
N HIS A 651 -10.21 34.25 -4.85
CA HIS A 651 -10.86 34.63 -6.11
C HIS A 651 -12.32 34.17 -6.17
N LYS A 652 -12.65 32.98 -5.65
CA LYS A 652 -14.01 32.48 -5.57
C LYS A 652 -14.83 33.26 -4.52
N TRP A 653 -14.23 33.58 -3.38
CA TRP A 653 -14.86 34.26 -2.25
C TRP A 653 -15.22 35.73 -2.52
N TYR A 654 -14.32 36.49 -3.17
CA TYR A 654 -14.56 37.89 -3.54
C TYR A 654 -15.25 38.05 -4.90
N GLY A 655 -15.30 36.98 -5.70
CA GLY A 655 -15.93 36.97 -7.02
C GLY A 655 -15.32 38.01 -7.96
N HIS A 656 -16.08 39.07 -8.27
CA HIS A 656 -15.67 40.16 -9.15
C HIS A 656 -15.11 41.39 -8.42
N ILE A 657 -15.05 41.36 -7.09
CA ILE A 657 -14.57 42.48 -6.26
C ILE A 657 -13.04 42.42 -6.14
N ASN A 658 -12.35 43.55 -6.32
CA ASN A 658 -10.91 43.62 -6.12
C ASN A 658 -10.56 43.73 -4.63
N TYR A 659 -10.07 42.64 -4.05
CA TYR A 659 -9.75 42.54 -2.63
C TYR A 659 -8.34 43.01 -2.25
N LYS A 660 -7.47 43.37 -3.23
CA LYS A 660 -6.10 43.83 -2.95
C LYS A 660 -6.03 45.23 -2.30
N ARG A 661 -7.12 46.01 -2.29
CA ARG A 661 -7.16 47.35 -1.69
C ARG A 661 -7.33 47.30 -0.17
N ARG A 662 -6.61 48.17 0.55
CA ARG A 662 -6.69 48.30 2.02
C ARG A 662 -8.11 48.69 2.47
N ALA A 663 -8.55 48.13 3.61
CA ALA A 663 -9.86 48.33 4.23
C ALA A 663 -11.08 47.81 3.42
N ILE A 664 -10.89 46.91 2.45
CA ILE A 664 -11.99 46.35 1.66
C ILE A 664 -13.03 45.63 2.51
N HIS A 665 -12.62 44.86 3.54
CA HIS A 665 -13.58 44.14 4.40
C HIS A 665 -14.50 45.10 5.17
N PHE A 666 -13.94 46.21 5.67
CA PHE A 666 -14.73 47.24 6.35
C PHE A 666 -15.69 47.94 5.39
N ARG A 667 -15.24 48.23 4.16
CA ARG A 667 -16.11 48.80 3.10
C ARG A 667 -17.24 47.84 2.74
N ILE A 668 -16.96 46.55 2.56
CA ILE A 668 -17.98 45.54 2.26
C ILE A 668 -18.98 45.44 3.42
N MET A 669 -18.51 45.34 4.67
CA MET A 669 -19.37 45.27 5.85
C MET A 669 -20.25 46.52 6.00
N PHE A 670 -19.69 47.71 5.77
CA PHE A 670 -20.44 48.97 5.78
C PHE A 670 -21.49 49.02 4.66
N CYS A 671 -21.13 48.61 3.44
CA CYS A 671 -22.08 48.47 2.33
C CYS A 671 -23.18 47.44 2.63
N SER A 672 -22.86 46.36 3.34
CA SER A 672 -23.83 45.34 3.75
C SER A 672 -24.73 45.76 4.92
N LEU A 673 -24.30 46.69 5.78
CA LEU A 673 -25.12 47.15 6.90
C LEU A 673 -26.27 48.07 6.44
N VAL A 674 -26.06 48.83 5.37
CA VAL A 674 -26.97 49.90 4.93
C VAL A 674 -27.82 49.44 3.75
N PHE A 675 -28.70 48.45 3.99
CA PHE A 675 -29.58 47.80 3.01
C PHE A 675 -30.34 48.75 2.04
N PRO A 676 -30.76 49.97 2.43
CA PRO A 676 -31.44 50.91 1.52
C PRO A 676 -30.50 51.80 0.66
N LEU A 677 -29.21 51.96 0.99
CA LEU A 677 -28.27 52.88 0.31
C LEU A 677 -27.19 52.17 -0.54
N ILE A 678 -27.31 50.85 -0.69
CA ILE A 678 -26.39 49.96 -1.43
C ILE A 678 -26.07 50.43 -2.87
N PRO A 679 -27.01 51.00 -3.66
CA PRO A 679 -26.72 51.44 -5.03
C PRO A 679 -25.66 52.54 -5.09
N VAL A 680 -25.56 53.39 -4.06
CA VAL A 680 -24.64 54.54 -4.04
C VAL A 680 -23.24 54.10 -3.60
N PHE A 681 -23.14 53.24 -2.57
CA PHE A 681 -21.85 52.81 -2.03
C PHE A 681 -21.19 51.68 -2.83
N SER A 682 -21.99 50.85 -3.52
CA SER A 682 -21.47 49.83 -4.44
C SER A 682 -20.72 50.41 -5.64
N ILE A 683 -20.86 51.70 -5.95
CA ILE A 683 -20.11 52.42 -6.99
C ILE A 683 -18.66 52.67 -6.58
N PHE A 684 -18.37 52.82 -5.28
CA PHE A 684 -17.02 53.11 -4.76
C PHE A 684 -16.16 51.86 -4.50
N LEU A 685 -16.69 50.67 -4.81
CA LEU A 685 -15.96 49.42 -4.72
C LEU A 685 -15.24 49.14 -6.05
N PRO A 686 -13.93 48.82 -6.01
CA PRO A 686 -13.19 48.46 -7.22
C PRO A 686 -13.64 47.09 -7.74
N TYR A 687 -14.16 47.03 -8.97
CA TYR A 687 -14.51 45.76 -9.64
C TYR A 687 -13.45 45.35 -10.65
N VAL A 688 -13.24 44.04 -10.80
CA VAL A 688 -12.36 43.45 -11.81
C VAL A 688 -13.21 42.93 -12.97
N ARG A 689 -13.04 43.49 -14.16
CA ARG A 689 -13.65 42.98 -15.39
C ARG A 689 -12.79 41.84 -15.95
N LYS A 690 -13.32 40.61 -15.97
CA LYS A 690 -12.70 39.49 -16.68
C LYS A 690 -13.04 39.60 -18.18
N ARG A 691 -12.15 40.18 -19.00
CA ARG A 691 -12.14 39.93 -20.46
C ARG A 691 -10.94 39.04 -20.77
N LYS A 692 -11.12 38.10 -21.71
CA LYS A 692 -10.14 37.08 -22.17
C LYS A 692 -8.71 37.29 -21.62
N GLN A 693 -8.44 36.61 -20.51
CA GLN A 693 -7.12 36.33 -19.89
C GLN A 693 -6.17 37.46 -19.48
N ILE A 694 -6.46 38.73 -19.76
CA ILE A 694 -5.64 39.83 -19.21
C ILE A 694 -6.41 40.44 -18.03
N ILE A 695 -5.89 40.27 -16.81
CA ILE A 695 -6.36 40.99 -15.62
C ILE A 695 -5.80 42.42 -15.72
N GLU A 696 -6.36 43.22 -16.61
CA GLU A 696 -6.14 44.67 -16.57
C GLU A 696 -7.02 45.26 -15.47
N SER A 697 -6.41 46.05 -14.58
CA SER A 697 -7.13 46.90 -13.64
C SER A 697 -7.74 48.08 -14.41
N ILE A 698 -8.79 47.81 -15.18
CA ILE A 698 -9.49 48.85 -15.95
C ILE A 698 -10.27 49.75 -14.98
N THR A 699 -10.19 51.05 -15.22
CA THR A 699 -10.97 52.10 -14.55
C THR A 699 -12.48 51.85 -14.64
N ASP A 700 -13.21 52.35 -13.64
CA ASP A 700 -14.60 52.06 -13.28
C ASP A 700 -15.68 52.31 -14.38
N ASP A 701 -15.31 52.89 -15.52
CA ASP A 701 -16.23 53.57 -16.45
C ASP A 701 -16.91 52.65 -17.49
N SER A 702 -16.55 51.36 -17.57
CA SER A 702 -17.04 50.47 -18.64
C SER A 702 -18.14 49.47 -18.24
N ILE A 703 -18.55 49.42 -16.97
CA ILE A 703 -19.54 48.47 -16.43
C ILE A 703 -20.78 49.24 -15.99
N GLY A 704 -21.94 48.92 -16.59
CA GLY A 704 -23.23 49.53 -16.21
C GLY A 704 -23.60 49.24 -14.75
N TRP A 705 -24.25 50.20 -14.10
CA TRP A 705 -24.57 50.16 -12.66
C TRP A 705 -25.36 48.92 -12.22
N PHE A 706 -26.33 48.46 -13.02
CA PHE A 706 -27.07 47.23 -12.75
C PHE A 706 -26.17 45.98 -12.71
N LYS A 707 -25.16 45.91 -13.57
CA LYS A 707 -24.20 44.80 -13.57
C LYS A 707 -23.27 44.85 -12.36
N LYS A 708 -22.85 46.05 -11.93
CA LYS A 708 -22.09 46.22 -10.68
C LYS A 708 -22.89 45.72 -9.47
N MET A 709 -24.16 46.09 -9.40
CA MET A 709 -25.07 45.61 -8.34
C MET A 709 -25.25 44.09 -8.38
N MET A 710 -25.46 43.51 -9.57
CA MET A 710 -25.56 42.06 -9.72
C MET A 710 -24.27 41.35 -9.26
N TYR A 711 -23.10 41.82 -9.69
CA TYR A 711 -21.82 41.26 -9.28
C TYR A 711 -21.54 41.40 -7.78
N PHE A 712 -22.06 42.45 -7.15
CA PHE A 712 -21.95 42.63 -5.70
C PHE A 712 -22.75 41.59 -4.92
N TYR A 713 -24.04 41.39 -5.24
CA TYR A 713 -24.87 40.39 -4.56
C TYR A 713 -24.52 38.94 -4.95
N ASP A 714 -23.89 38.75 -6.10
CA ASP A 714 -23.40 37.44 -6.51
C ASP A 714 -22.14 37.01 -5.72
N ALA A 715 -21.37 37.95 -5.17
CA ALA A 715 -20.15 37.65 -4.45
C ALA A 715 -20.41 36.91 -3.11
N PRO A 716 -19.77 35.75 -2.85
CA PRO A 716 -19.97 34.98 -1.62
C PRO A 716 -19.67 35.73 -0.32
N ILE A 717 -18.62 36.56 -0.29
CA ILE A 717 -18.29 37.39 0.88
C ILE A 717 -19.44 38.32 1.28
N VAL A 718 -20.17 38.85 0.30
CA VAL A 718 -21.30 39.75 0.54
C VAL A 718 -22.46 38.96 1.14
N ARG A 719 -22.74 37.77 0.59
CA ARG A 719 -23.75 36.84 1.14
C ARG A 719 -23.43 36.43 2.58
N PHE A 720 -22.17 36.16 2.88
CA PHE A 720 -21.69 35.86 4.24
C PHE A 720 -21.90 37.04 5.19
N CYS A 721 -21.48 38.25 4.82
CA CYS A 721 -21.65 39.44 5.65
C CYS A 721 -23.12 39.73 5.96
N TYR A 722 -24.01 39.60 4.98
CA TYR A 722 -25.45 39.73 5.23
C TYR A 722 -25.93 38.63 6.19
N ASN A 723 -25.61 37.36 5.92
CA ASN A 723 -26.03 36.26 6.78
C ASN A 723 -25.58 36.47 8.24
N LEU A 724 -24.36 36.94 8.46
CA LEU A 724 -23.84 37.27 9.78
C LEU A 724 -24.65 38.37 10.48
N ILE A 725 -24.92 39.49 9.78
CA ILE A 725 -25.69 40.60 10.34
C ILE A 725 -27.12 40.17 10.65
N PHE A 726 -27.79 39.50 9.72
CA PHE A 726 -29.16 39.02 9.91
C PHE A 726 -29.25 37.96 11.01
N PHE A 727 -28.24 37.11 11.18
CA PHE A 727 -28.20 36.14 12.27
C PHE A 727 -28.06 36.82 13.64
N ILE A 728 -27.22 37.86 13.76
CA ILE A 728 -27.13 38.66 15.00
C ILE A 728 -28.46 39.36 15.31
N LEU A 729 -29.11 39.93 14.29
CA LEU A 729 -30.45 40.54 14.45
C LEU A 729 -31.50 39.50 14.85
N TYR A 730 -31.45 38.29 14.28
CA TYR A 730 -32.31 37.18 14.66
C TYR A 730 -32.12 36.78 16.13
N LEU A 731 -30.88 36.65 16.61
CA LEU A 731 -30.59 36.35 18.03
C LEU A 731 -31.11 37.46 18.96
N ALA A 732 -30.95 38.73 18.57
CA ALA A 732 -31.48 39.85 19.32
C ALA A 732 -33.01 39.83 19.38
N LEU A 733 -33.68 39.55 18.25
CA LEU A 733 -35.13 39.40 18.18
C LEU A 733 -35.61 38.21 19.02
N PHE A 734 -34.96 37.05 18.91
CA PHE A 734 -35.30 35.84 19.67
C PHE A 734 -35.18 36.09 21.18
N SER A 735 -34.10 36.75 21.61
CA SER A 735 -33.88 37.15 23.01
C SER A 735 -34.95 38.13 23.48
N TYR A 736 -35.30 39.12 22.66
CA TYR A 736 -36.34 40.09 22.96
C TYR A 736 -37.71 39.44 23.14
N VAL A 737 -38.10 38.53 22.22
CA VAL A 737 -39.38 37.81 22.29
C VAL A 737 -39.47 36.96 23.56
N ILE A 738 -38.44 36.21 23.92
CA ILE A 738 -38.45 35.35 25.13
C ILE A 738 -38.54 36.18 26.43
N LEU A 739 -37.83 37.31 26.49
CA LEU A 739 -37.74 38.13 27.70
C LEU A 739 -38.99 39.00 27.93
N ILE A 740 -39.55 39.59 26.86
CA ILE A 740 -40.56 40.65 26.98
C ILE A 740 -41.92 40.21 26.42
N ASP A 741 -41.96 39.65 25.21
CA ASP A 741 -43.21 39.50 24.43
C ASP A 741 -43.85 38.10 24.47
N TYR A 742 -43.31 37.13 25.23
CA TYR A 742 -43.83 35.76 25.26
C TYR A 742 -44.93 35.54 26.31
N PHE A 743 -46.20 35.60 25.89
CA PHE A 743 -47.39 35.48 26.75
C PHE A 743 -48.24 34.22 26.47
N PRO A 744 -48.94 33.67 27.50
CA PRO A 744 -49.86 32.54 27.31
C PRO A 744 -51.05 32.95 26.44
N LEU A 745 -51.52 32.03 25.58
CA LEU A 745 -52.74 32.24 24.78
C LEU A 745 -53.94 32.20 25.75
N ASN A 746 -54.54 33.38 26.02
CA ASN A 746 -55.64 33.51 26.98
C ASN A 746 -56.86 32.69 26.54
N ILE A 747 -57.24 31.69 27.35
CA ILE A 747 -58.54 31.03 27.28
C ILE A 747 -59.50 31.83 28.15
N SER A 748 -60.21 32.81 27.59
CA SER A 748 -61.43 33.29 28.23
C SER A 748 -62.48 32.18 28.12
N HIS A 749 -62.71 31.48 29.24
CA HIS A 749 -63.80 30.52 29.42
C HIS A 749 -65.17 31.20 29.26
N HIS A 750 -65.60 31.49 28.02
CA HIS A 750 -66.94 31.25 27.51
C HIS A 750 -67.19 31.93 26.16
N LYS A 751 -67.80 31.14 25.28
CA LYS A 751 -68.53 31.44 24.04
C LYS A 751 -67.71 31.50 22.74
N VAL A 752 -67.93 30.43 21.97
CA VAL A 752 -68.21 30.39 20.53
C VAL A 752 -67.19 31.10 19.63
N ILE A 753 -66.31 30.30 19.04
CA ILE A 753 -65.80 30.36 17.66
C ILE A 753 -66.02 31.72 16.97
N GLU A 754 -65.22 32.72 17.35
CA GLU A 754 -64.72 33.71 16.42
C GLU A 754 -63.20 33.60 16.44
N LEU A 755 -62.65 33.05 15.35
CA LEU A 755 -61.23 32.93 15.02
C LEU A 755 -60.51 34.30 14.85
N LYS A 756 -60.99 35.36 15.50
CA LYS A 756 -60.57 36.74 15.21
C LYS A 756 -59.53 37.32 16.17
N ASN A 757 -59.39 36.83 17.40
CA ASN A 757 -58.45 37.42 18.37
C ASN A 757 -57.45 36.39 18.93
N LEU A 758 -56.72 35.71 18.04
CA LEU A 758 -55.42 35.12 18.40
C LEU A 758 -54.38 36.25 18.26
N GLU A 759 -54.32 37.15 19.24
CA GLU A 759 -53.36 38.26 19.25
C GLU A 759 -51.96 37.75 19.59
N LEU A 760 -51.34 37.04 18.65
CA LEU A 760 -49.90 36.80 18.70
C LEU A 760 -49.19 38.14 18.45
N PRO A 761 -48.23 38.54 19.29
CA PRO A 761 -47.46 39.74 19.05
C PRO A 761 -46.74 39.64 17.70
N ILE A 762 -46.72 40.75 16.96
CA ILE A 762 -46.13 40.81 15.61
C ILE A 762 -44.66 40.36 15.65
N THR A 763 -43.96 40.61 16.74
CA THR A 763 -42.57 40.22 17.00
C THR A 763 -42.39 38.69 17.07
N GLU A 764 -43.31 37.95 17.71
CA GLU A 764 -43.34 36.47 17.73
C GLU A 764 -43.62 35.91 16.32
N ILE A 765 -44.52 36.53 15.56
CA ILE A 765 -44.82 36.11 14.17
C ILE A 765 -43.58 36.29 13.28
N ILE A 766 -42.89 37.43 13.37
CA ILE A 766 -41.66 37.67 12.61
C ILE A 766 -40.60 36.64 12.99
N LEU A 767 -40.46 36.31 14.28
CA LEU A 767 -39.55 35.29 14.75
C LEU A 767 -39.83 33.94 14.09
N HIS A 768 -41.10 33.50 14.08
CA HIS A 768 -41.50 32.25 13.44
C HIS A 768 -41.23 32.25 11.93
N ILE A 769 -41.47 33.36 11.23
CA ILE A 769 -41.15 33.46 9.80
C ILE A 769 -39.62 33.30 9.59
N CYS A 770 -38.81 33.93 10.44
CA CYS A 770 -37.35 33.81 10.39
C CYS A 770 -36.86 32.39 10.67
N THR A 771 -37.39 31.70 11.69
CA THR A 771 -37.01 30.31 12.00
C THR A 771 -37.44 29.33 10.91
N TRP A 772 -38.65 29.49 10.36
CA TRP A 772 -39.10 28.68 9.23
C TRP A 772 -38.22 28.85 7.99
N ASN A 773 -37.68 30.04 7.76
CA ASN A 773 -36.70 30.27 6.71
C ASN A 773 -35.39 29.51 6.94
N LEU A 774 -34.87 29.48 8.18
CA LEU A 774 -33.69 28.67 8.53
C LEU A 774 -33.95 27.17 8.31
N ILE A 775 -35.12 26.67 8.72
CA ILE A 775 -35.52 25.26 8.50
C ILE A 775 -35.55 24.91 7.01
N ILE A 776 -36.10 25.78 6.17
CA ILE A 776 -36.14 25.57 4.71
C ILE A 776 -34.73 25.55 4.10
N GLU A 777 -33.83 26.39 4.61
CA GLU A 777 -32.43 26.41 4.15
C GLU A 777 -31.69 25.11 4.54
N GLU A 778 -31.92 24.57 5.73
CA GLU A 778 -31.37 23.27 6.14
C GLU A 778 -31.97 22.11 5.34
N PHE A 779 -33.29 22.12 5.09
CA PHE A 779 -33.92 21.13 4.21
C PHE A 779 -33.35 21.16 2.79
N ARG A 780 -33.04 22.36 2.26
CA ARG A 780 -32.37 22.50 0.97
C ARG A 780 -30.98 21.88 0.98
N GLN A 781 -30.22 22.05 2.07
CA GLN A 781 -28.88 21.45 2.21
C GLN A 781 -28.96 19.92 2.25
N ILE A 782 -29.89 19.37 3.03
CA ILE A 782 -30.16 17.92 3.08
C ILE A 782 -30.59 17.39 1.72
N SER A 783 -31.38 18.13 0.94
CA SER A 783 -31.81 17.69 -0.40
C SER A 783 -30.68 17.77 -1.45
N CYS A 784 -29.62 18.52 -1.20
CA CYS A 784 -28.50 18.70 -2.12
C CYS A 784 -27.30 17.78 -1.81
N ASN A 785 -27.23 17.23 -0.59
CA ASN A 785 -26.13 16.39 -0.11
C ASN A 785 -26.65 15.02 0.34
N ASP A 786 -25.79 14.02 0.43
CA ASP A 786 -26.17 12.73 1.00
C ASP A 786 -26.42 12.83 2.51
N PHE A 787 -27.50 12.22 2.99
CA PHE A 787 -27.96 12.29 4.38
C PHE A 787 -26.90 11.79 5.38
N SER A 788 -26.15 10.75 5.02
CA SER A 788 -25.08 10.19 5.85
C SER A 788 -23.95 11.19 6.07
N GLY A 789 -23.49 11.85 4.99
CA GLY A 789 -22.46 12.88 5.07
C GLY A 789 -22.91 14.11 5.86
N TYR A 790 -24.20 14.46 5.79
CA TYR A 790 -24.75 15.60 6.52
C TYR A 790 -24.69 15.43 8.04
N ILE A 791 -25.02 14.25 8.57
CA ILE A 791 -25.05 13.99 10.03
C ILE A 791 -23.66 13.95 10.66
N TYR A 792 -22.62 13.61 9.88
CA TYR A 792 -21.26 13.51 10.39
C TYR A 792 -20.67 14.87 10.81
N ASP A 793 -21.16 15.97 10.22
CA ASP A 793 -20.74 17.31 10.62
C ASP A 793 -21.39 17.73 11.96
N ILE A 794 -20.54 18.11 12.92
CA ILE A 794 -20.95 18.59 14.25
C ILE A 794 -21.89 19.78 14.14
N TRP A 795 -21.69 20.65 13.15
CA TRP A 795 -22.51 21.84 12.97
C TRP A 795 -23.92 21.53 12.49
N ASN A 796 -24.05 20.58 11.57
CA ASN A 796 -25.35 20.12 11.09
C ASN A 796 -26.10 19.37 12.17
N LEU A 797 -25.39 18.61 13.02
CA LEU A 797 -25.99 17.99 14.20
C LEU A 797 -26.55 19.04 15.16
N ILE A 798 -25.81 20.13 15.42
CA ILE A 798 -26.28 21.26 16.24
C ILE A 798 -27.54 21.88 15.62
N ASP A 799 -27.58 22.10 14.30
CA ASP A 799 -28.75 22.65 13.62
C ASP A 799 -29.97 21.71 13.68
N ILE A 800 -29.78 20.39 13.49
CA ILE A 800 -30.86 19.40 13.69
C ILE A 800 -31.39 19.47 15.14
N THR A 801 -30.50 19.57 16.13
CA THR A 801 -30.95 19.67 17.53
C THR A 801 -31.73 20.96 17.80
N ALA A 802 -31.32 22.09 17.24
CA ALA A 802 -32.06 23.35 17.33
C ALA A 802 -33.45 23.22 16.67
N ILE A 803 -33.52 22.66 15.46
CA ILE A 803 -34.78 22.45 14.75
C ILE A 803 -35.73 21.56 15.55
N ILE A 804 -35.25 20.47 16.14
CA ILE A 804 -36.08 19.56 16.96
C ILE A 804 -36.60 20.28 18.21
N LEU A 805 -35.73 21.00 18.95
CA LEU A 805 -36.12 21.76 20.14
C LEU A 805 -37.17 22.82 19.81
N TYR A 806 -36.95 23.56 18.71
CA TYR A 806 -37.89 24.55 18.21
C TYR A 806 -39.24 23.93 17.81
N LEU A 807 -39.25 22.79 17.09
CA LEU A 807 -40.48 22.13 16.68
C LEU A 807 -41.29 21.61 17.87
N ILE A 808 -40.62 21.08 18.91
CA ILE A 808 -41.28 20.67 20.16
C ILE A 808 -41.86 21.91 20.87
N ALA A 809 -41.10 22.99 20.95
CA ALA A 809 -41.57 24.24 21.55
C ALA A 809 -42.76 24.84 20.79
N PHE A 810 -42.70 24.83 19.46
CA PHE A 810 -43.75 25.31 18.57
C PHE A 810 -45.01 24.44 18.66
N ALA A 811 -44.89 23.12 18.73
CA ALA A 811 -46.03 22.23 18.89
C ALA A 811 -46.72 22.41 20.25
N THR A 812 -45.93 22.49 21.33
CA THR A 812 -46.45 22.67 22.70
C THR A 812 -47.05 24.06 22.92
N ARG A 813 -46.59 25.09 22.20
CA ARG A 813 -47.15 26.45 22.21
C ARG A 813 -48.64 26.51 21.90
N PHE A 814 -49.16 25.65 21.01
CA PHE A 814 -50.56 25.64 20.58
C PHE A 814 -51.45 24.73 21.42
N VAL A 815 -50.87 23.94 22.34
CA VAL A 815 -51.64 23.10 23.26
C VAL A 815 -52.16 24.02 24.38
N MET A 816 -53.49 24.21 24.40
CA MET A 816 -54.23 25.14 25.27
C MET A 816 -54.21 24.75 26.76
N SER A 817 -53.03 24.75 27.39
CA SER A 817 -52.80 24.38 28.79
C SER A 817 -51.60 25.12 29.38
N GLU A 818 -51.74 25.58 30.63
CA GLU A 818 -50.69 26.34 31.34
C GLU A 818 -49.39 25.54 31.54
N THR A 819 -49.48 24.23 31.77
CA THR A 819 -48.29 23.38 31.93
C THR A 819 -47.50 23.27 30.64
N PHE A 820 -48.20 23.13 29.50
CA PHE A 820 -47.57 23.04 28.18
C PHE A 820 -46.95 24.38 27.76
N PHE A 821 -47.50 25.51 28.20
CA PHE A 821 -46.89 26.83 28.01
C PHE A 821 -45.56 27.00 28.77
N VAL A 822 -45.48 26.52 30.02
CA VAL A 822 -44.21 26.54 30.77
C VAL A 822 -43.19 25.64 30.07
N ILE A 823 -43.62 24.47 29.60
CA ILE A 823 -42.78 23.54 28.84
C ILE A 823 -42.28 24.17 27.54
N SER A 824 -43.14 24.84 26.77
CA SER A 824 -42.75 25.50 25.52
C SER A 824 -41.74 26.63 25.76
N LYS A 825 -41.90 27.40 26.84
CA LYS A 825 -40.93 28.42 27.25
C LYS A 825 -39.57 27.82 27.61
N ILE A 826 -39.54 26.71 28.35
CA ILE A 826 -38.29 26.01 28.69
C ILE A 826 -37.57 25.54 27.42
N PHE A 827 -38.29 24.92 26.49
CA PHE A 827 -37.69 24.47 25.22
C PHE A 827 -37.19 25.63 24.35
N LEU A 828 -37.90 26.76 24.28
CA LEU A 828 -37.41 27.96 23.61
C LEU A 828 -36.15 28.54 24.26
N CYS A 829 -36.06 28.54 25.60
CA CYS A 829 -34.85 28.98 26.30
C CYS A 829 -33.65 28.06 26.01
N LEU A 830 -33.88 26.74 25.93
CA LEU A 830 -32.84 25.79 25.53
C LEU A 830 -32.44 25.99 24.06
N ASP A 831 -33.41 26.18 23.18
CA ASP A 831 -33.17 26.46 21.76
C ASP A 831 -32.33 27.74 21.56
N LEU A 832 -32.60 28.81 22.32
CA LEU A 832 -31.79 30.03 22.30
C LEU A 832 -30.31 29.76 22.57
N ILE A 833 -30.00 28.91 23.56
CA ILE A 833 -28.61 28.55 23.89
C ILE A 833 -27.94 27.87 22.69
N VAL A 834 -28.65 26.96 22.02
CA VAL A 834 -28.14 26.27 20.83
C VAL A 834 -27.87 27.27 19.69
N TRP A 835 -28.78 28.22 19.44
CA TRP A 835 -28.57 29.28 18.45
C TRP A 835 -27.39 30.21 18.80
N PHE A 836 -27.14 30.49 20.08
CA PHE A 836 -25.95 31.24 20.50
C PHE A 836 -24.66 30.45 20.24
N ILE A 837 -24.64 29.14 20.49
CA ILE A 837 -23.49 28.29 20.15
C ILE A 837 -23.27 28.27 18.63
N ARG A 838 -24.36 28.26 17.84
CA ARG A 838 -24.30 28.26 16.37
C ARG A 838 -23.56 29.46 15.78
N ILE A 839 -23.49 30.61 16.46
CA ILE A 839 -22.71 31.77 15.98
C ILE A 839 -21.21 31.46 15.82
N LEU A 840 -20.68 30.52 16.60
CA LEU A 840 -19.26 30.12 16.54
C LEU A 840 -18.88 29.55 15.16
N HIS A 841 -19.83 28.90 14.47
CA HIS A 841 -19.61 28.44 13.10
C HIS A 841 -19.30 29.61 12.15
N LEU A 842 -20.04 30.71 12.26
CA LEU A 842 -19.79 31.89 11.42
C LEU A 842 -18.44 32.54 11.76
N PHE A 843 -18.02 32.50 13.03
CA PHE A 843 -16.70 32.99 13.43
C PHE A 843 -15.54 32.13 12.93
N SER A 844 -15.79 30.86 12.59
CA SER A 844 -14.79 29.98 12.00
C SER A 844 -14.28 30.49 10.64
N ALA A 845 -15.08 31.28 9.91
CA ALA A 845 -14.68 31.85 8.62
C ALA A 845 -13.60 32.96 8.74
N PHE A 846 -13.41 33.55 9.93
CA PHE A 846 -12.43 34.62 10.12
C PHE A 846 -11.03 34.07 10.37
N GLU A 847 -10.04 34.57 9.60
CA GLU A 847 -8.64 34.15 9.66
C GLU A 847 -7.99 34.21 11.05
N ARG A 848 -8.39 35.18 11.89
CA ARG A 848 -7.83 35.35 13.24
C ARG A 848 -8.50 34.49 14.32
N LEU A 849 -9.77 34.12 14.12
CA LEU A 849 -10.58 33.40 15.10
C LEU A 849 -10.72 31.91 14.76
N GLY A 850 -10.72 31.57 13.48
CA GLY A 850 -10.89 30.21 12.98
C GLY A 850 -9.87 29.21 13.55
N PRO A 851 -8.54 29.44 13.43
CA PRO A 851 -7.55 28.53 14.00
C PRO A 851 -7.69 28.34 15.51
N LYS A 852 -8.13 29.38 16.23
CA LYS A 852 -8.38 29.31 17.68
C LYS A 852 -9.60 28.45 18.01
N LEU A 853 -10.65 28.51 17.20
CA LEU A 853 -11.82 27.64 17.36
C LEU A 853 -11.48 26.18 17.10
N VAL A 854 -10.70 25.89 16.04
CA VAL A 854 -10.20 24.54 15.74
C VAL A 854 -9.38 23.99 16.92
N MET A 855 -8.53 24.82 17.52
CA MET A 855 -7.76 24.46 18.72
C MET A 855 -8.66 24.10 19.91
N ILE A 856 -9.70 24.90 20.17
CA ILE A 856 -10.66 24.61 21.25
C ILE A 856 -11.34 23.26 21.00
N PHE A 857 -11.90 23.03 19.81
CA PHE A 857 -12.63 21.80 19.51
C PHE A 857 -11.77 20.54 19.60
N ASN A 858 -10.51 20.59 19.13
CA ASN A 858 -9.59 19.46 19.26
C ASN A 858 -9.24 19.18 20.74
N THR A 859 -9.09 20.22 21.54
CA THR A 859 -8.77 20.10 22.99
C THR A 859 -9.96 19.57 23.81
N MET A 860 -11.20 19.75 23.34
CA MET A 860 -12.40 19.25 24.04
C MET A 860 -12.42 17.72 24.20
N ARG A 861 -11.77 16.96 23.31
CA ARG A 861 -11.69 15.50 23.42
C ARG A 861 -10.91 15.08 24.66
N ASP A 862 -9.78 15.73 24.90
CA ASP A 862 -8.94 15.44 26.06
C ASP A 862 -9.60 15.93 27.35
N LEU A 863 -10.28 17.08 27.29
CA LEU A 863 -11.09 17.59 28.40
C LEU A 863 -12.18 16.59 28.80
N PHE A 864 -12.85 15.93 27.84
CA PHE A 864 -13.92 14.98 28.14
C PHE A 864 -13.44 13.81 29.01
N PHE A 865 -12.34 13.15 28.62
CA PHE A 865 -11.76 12.06 29.42
C PHE A 865 -11.31 12.53 30.80
N PHE A 866 -10.76 13.74 30.88
CA PHE A 866 -10.33 14.32 32.15
C PHE A 866 -11.51 14.69 33.07
N ILE A 867 -12.60 15.24 32.52
CA ILE A 867 -13.84 15.49 33.28
C ILE A 867 -14.39 14.17 33.85
N CYS A 868 -14.41 13.10 33.05
CA CYS A 868 -14.82 11.77 33.53
C CYS A 868 -13.93 11.31 34.70
N PHE A 869 -12.63 11.54 34.63
CA PHE A 869 -11.69 11.24 35.71
C PHE A 869 -11.97 12.06 36.98
N ILE A 870 -12.18 13.39 36.87
CA ILE A 870 -12.57 14.23 38.01
C ILE A 870 -13.89 13.75 38.61
N LEU A 871 -14.87 13.39 37.77
CA LEU A 871 -16.21 12.99 38.20
C LEU A 871 -16.17 11.75 39.10
N VAL A 872 -15.24 10.81 38.86
CA VAL A 872 -15.03 9.64 39.74
C VAL A 872 -14.63 10.08 41.16
N PHE A 873 -13.63 10.98 41.28
CA PHE A 873 -13.20 11.49 42.59
C PHE A 873 -14.29 12.34 43.25
N LEU A 874 -14.98 13.16 42.46
CA LEU A 874 -16.04 14.03 42.94
C LEU A 874 -17.21 13.20 43.48
N CYS A 875 -17.70 12.21 42.74
CA CYS A 875 -18.76 11.31 43.22
C CYS A 875 -18.32 10.54 44.48
N GLY A 876 -17.10 10.00 44.49
CA GLY A 876 -16.56 9.29 45.66
C GLY A 876 -16.56 10.13 46.92
N PHE A 877 -15.99 11.34 46.84
CA PHE A 877 -15.96 12.32 47.94
C PHE A 877 -17.35 12.82 48.34
N SER A 878 -18.20 13.15 47.36
CA SER A 878 -19.54 13.70 47.60
C SER A 878 -20.42 12.70 48.37
N ILE A 879 -20.40 11.44 47.97
CA ILE A 879 -21.21 10.38 48.60
C ILE A 879 -20.69 10.09 50.01
N THR A 880 -19.38 9.95 50.22
CA THR A 880 -18.81 9.70 51.55
C THR A 880 -19.02 10.87 52.49
N SER A 881 -18.78 12.10 52.04
CA SER A 881 -18.95 13.29 52.88
C SER A 881 -20.40 13.57 53.20
N TRP A 882 -21.30 13.41 52.22
CA TRP A 882 -22.74 13.55 52.47
C TRP A 882 -23.26 12.47 53.42
N SER A 883 -22.76 11.23 53.32
CA SER A 883 -23.07 10.16 54.27
C SER A 883 -22.65 10.50 55.70
N LEU A 884 -21.43 11.05 55.87
CA LEU A 884 -20.93 11.48 57.17
C LEU A 884 -21.74 12.65 57.74
N ILE A 885 -22.11 13.63 56.92
CA ILE A 885 -22.86 14.82 57.35
C ILE A 885 -24.32 14.49 57.66
N THR A 886 -24.96 13.64 56.84
CA THR A 886 -26.38 13.25 57.01
C THR A 886 -26.57 12.25 58.15
N SER A 887 -25.49 11.69 58.72
CA SER A 887 -25.58 10.89 59.95
C SER A 887 -25.97 11.73 61.18
N ALA A 888 -25.88 13.06 61.11
CA ALA A 888 -26.39 13.99 62.10
C ALA A 888 -27.67 14.69 61.58
N SER A 889 -28.74 14.55 62.38
CA SER A 889 -30.11 15.07 62.27
C SER A 889 -30.36 16.39 61.52
N GLN A 890 -31.52 16.50 60.84
CA GLN A 890 -32.19 17.80 60.65
C GLN A 890 -33.13 18.12 61.82
N ILE A 891 -33.09 19.36 62.27
CA ILE A 891 -33.97 19.95 63.29
C ILE A 891 -35.28 20.38 62.59
N ASN A 892 -36.40 19.76 62.94
CA ASN A 892 -37.73 20.28 62.59
C ASN A 892 -38.24 21.18 63.72
N TRP A 893 -38.56 22.43 63.37
CA TRP A 893 -39.16 23.41 64.27
C TRP A 893 -40.69 23.22 64.24
N ILE A 894 -41.29 22.75 65.34
CA ILE A 894 -42.76 22.73 65.48
C ILE A 894 -43.18 24.04 66.15
N TYR A 895 -44.00 24.81 65.45
CA TYR A 895 -44.64 26.03 65.95
C TYR A 895 -46.07 25.70 66.39
N ASP A 896 -46.54 26.35 67.45
CA ASP A 896 -47.94 26.42 67.86
C ASP A 896 -48.77 27.18 66.81
N ASP A 897 -50.09 27.08 66.86
CA ASP A 897 -51.00 27.75 65.91
C ASP A 897 -50.85 29.31 65.93
N ASP A 898 -50.22 29.86 66.98
CA ASP A 898 -49.84 31.28 67.13
C ASP A 898 -48.39 31.61 66.72
N GLY A 899 -47.65 30.65 66.15
CA GLY A 899 -46.28 30.84 65.64
C GLY A 899 -45.16 30.80 66.68
N GLN A 900 -45.41 30.30 67.90
CA GLN A 900 -44.37 30.10 68.93
C GLN A 900 -43.83 28.66 68.96
N LEU A 901 -42.53 28.50 69.18
CA LEU A 901 -41.84 27.22 69.05
C LEU A 901 -42.11 26.29 70.25
N LEU A 902 -42.84 25.20 70.03
CA LEU A 902 -43.39 24.34 71.09
C LEU A 902 -42.50 23.13 71.43
N ASN A 903 -41.90 22.46 70.45
CA ASN A 903 -40.93 21.36 70.67
C ASN A 903 -40.17 21.00 69.39
N VAL A 904 -38.92 20.54 69.54
CA VAL A 904 -38.11 19.98 68.45
C VAL A 904 -38.20 18.46 68.51
N THR A 905 -38.90 17.83 67.58
CA THR A 905 -38.94 16.36 67.48
C THR A 905 -38.11 15.85 66.31
N VAL A 906 -37.21 14.91 66.59
CA VAL A 906 -36.38 14.22 65.60
C VAL A 906 -37.20 13.09 64.97
N SER A 907 -37.80 13.31 63.80
CA SER A 907 -38.45 12.25 63.01
C SER A 907 -37.65 11.92 61.76
N VAL A 908 -37.19 10.67 61.69
CA VAL A 908 -36.49 10.11 60.54
C VAL A 908 -37.49 9.77 59.45
N ASP A 909 -37.69 10.65 58.46
CA ASP A 909 -38.43 10.25 57.27
C ASP A 909 -37.50 9.55 56.27
N ARG A 910 -37.29 8.25 56.50
CA ARG A 910 -36.42 7.35 55.71
C ARG A 910 -36.93 7.11 54.28
N LYS A 911 -37.97 7.83 53.84
CA LYS A 911 -38.75 7.61 52.60
C LYS A 911 -38.44 8.58 51.46
N SER A 912 -37.40 9.42 51.52
CA SER A 912 -36.89 10.07 50.29
C SER A 912 -36.07 9.06 49.47
N ALA A 913 -36.75 8.04 48.95
CA ALA A 913 -36.20 7.01 48.08
C ALA A 913 -35.46 7.65 46.91
N TRP A 914 -34.13 7.53 46.83
CA TRP A 914 -33.28 7.90 45.67
C TRP A 914 -33.86 9.02 44.79
N THR A 915 -34.31 10.11 45.40
CA THR A 915 -34.97 11.18 44.66
C THR A 915 -33.92 12.05 43.99
N TRP A 916 -34.27 12.64 42.83
CA TRP A 916 -33.43 13.63 42.16
C TRP A 916 -32.97 14.76 43.08
N LYS A 917 -33.76 15.08 44.11
CA LYS A 917 -33.43 16.07 45.14
C LYS A 917 -32.20 15.66 45.97
N LEU A 918 -32.13 14.42 46.44
CA LEU A 918 -31.00 13.89 47.19
C LEU A 918 -29.72 13.86 46.34
N LEU A 919 -29.81 13.37 45.10
CA LEU A 919 -28.68 13.31 44.18
C LEU A 919 -28.12 14.71 43.87
N ARG A 920 -29.02 15.68 43.64
CA ARG A 920 -28.67 17.07 43.41
C ARG A 920 -27.94 17.66 44.63
N ASP A 921 -28.46 17.43 45.83
CA ASP A 921 -27.89 18.01 47.06
C ASP A 921 -26.51 17.40 47.37
N ILE A 922 -26.32 16.08 47.13
CA ILE A 922 -25.01 15.39 47.18
C ILE A 922 -24.02 16.00 46.18
N ALA A 923 -24.43 16.12 44.91
CA ALA A 923 -23.57 16.64 43.85
C ALA A 923 -23.19 18.11 44.10
N HIS A 924 -24.15 18.91 44.57
CA HIS A 924 -23.95 20.30 44.96
C HIS A 924 -22.88 20.41 46.06
N TYR A 925 -22.94 19.58 47.10
CA TYR A 925 -21.94 19.60 48.17
C TYR A 925 -20.52 19.33 47.64
N GLY A 926 -20.34 18.32 46.78
CA GLY A 926 -19.04 18.00 46.20
C GLY A 926 -18.47 19.07 45.28
N VAL A 927 -19.27 19.54 44.31
CA VAL A 927 -18.85 20.53 43.31
C VAL A 927 -18.44 21.83 43.98
N TRP A 928 -19.26 22.35 44.89
CA TRP A 928 -18.99 23.63 45.53
C TRP A 928 -17.80 23.58 46.50
N LYS A 929 -17.47 22.40 47.07
CA LYS A 929 -16.24 22.20 47.85
C LYS A 929 -14.97 22.24 47.00
N VAL A 930 -15.00 21.81 45.72
CA VAL A 930 -13.85 21.95 44.80
C VAL A 930 -13.46 23.42 44.63
N PHE A 931 -14.46 24.30 44.49
CA PHE A 931 -14.28 25.75 44.32
C PHE A 931 -14.11 26.52 45.63
N GLY A 932 -14.01 25.81 46.77
CA GLY A 932 -13.80 26.43 48.08
C GLY A 932 -14.99 27.23 48.63
N GLN A 933 -16.18 27.06 48.06
CA GLN A 933 -17.39 27.83 48.41
C GLN A 933 -18.48 26.92 49.00
N VAL A 934 -18.30 26.45 50.23
CA VAL A 934 -19.43 25.90 51.02
C VAL A 934 -19.24 26.28 52.46
N ASP A 935 -20.25 26.92 53.05
CA ASP A 935 -20.33 27.23 54.47
C ASP A 935 -20.02 25.97 55.31
N PRO A 936 -19.24 26.07 56.38
CA PRO A 936 -19.04 24.94 57.27
C PRO A 936 -20.40 24.58 57.86
N ILE A 937 -20.95 23.42 57.47
CA ILE A 937 -22.06 22.83 58.22
C ILE A 937 -21.47 22.44 59.57
N VAL A 938 -21.65 23.31 60.57
CA VAL A 938 -21.23 23.09 61.95
C VAL A 938 -22.16 22.04 62.55
N GLY A 939 -21.84 20.76 62.31
CA GLY A 939 -22.39 19.65 63.08
C GLY A 939 -21.59 19.47 64.36
N THR A 940 -22.27 19.42 65.51
CA THR A 940 -21.69 19.33 66.87
C THR A 940 -21.13 17.94 67.24
N ASP A 941 -20.94 17.04 66.27
CA ASP A 941 -20.56 15.64 66.51
C ASP A 941 -19.19 15.29 65.91
N SER A 942 -18.46 14.34 66.52
CA SER A 942 -17.13 13.89 66.11
C SER A 942 -16.97 13.49 64.62
N TYR A 943 -18.08 13.17 63.94
CA TYR A 943 -18.10 12.83 62.51
C TYR A 943 -17.90 14.04 61.58
N SER A 944 -18.23 15.26 62.03
CA SER A 944 -18.01 16.50 61.26
C SER A 944 -16.53 16.80 61.07
N ASN A 945 -15.71 16.49 62.08
CA ASN A 945 -14.25 16.61 62.02
C ASN A 945 -13.66 15.66 60.96
N MET A 946 -14.18 14.44 60.82
CA MET A 946 -13.72 13.51 59.79
C MET A 946 -14.11 13.98 58.38
N ALA A 947 -15.33 14.51 58.21
CA ALA A 947 -15.76 15.12 56.94
C ALA A 947 -14.89 16.34 56.58
N PHE A 948 -14.47 17.13 57.57
CA PHE A 948 -13.54 18.24 57.37
C PHE A 948 -12.14 17.78 56.95
N VAL A 949 -11.60 16.72 57.58
CA VAL A 949 -10.31 16.11 57.18
C VAL A 949 -10.39 15.58 55.74
N LEU A 950 -11.45 14.85 55.39
CA LEU A 950 -11.67 14.37 54.03
C LEU A 950 -11.77 15.51 53.02
N ALA A 951 -12.39 16.64 53.40
CA ALA A 951 -12.48 17.82 52.55
C ALA A 951 -11.10 18.47 52.31
N ILE A 952 -10.24 18.56 53.33
CA ILE A 952 -8.86 19.08 53.16
C ILE A 952 -8.07 18.20 52.18
N ILE A 953 -8.14 16.88 52.36
CA ILE A 953 -7.45 15.91 51.50
C ILE A 953 -7.97 16.04 50.06
N PHE A 954 -9.29 16.09 49.89
CA PHE A 954 -9.91 16.23 48.58
C PHE A 954 -9.55 17.55 47.88
N VAL A 955 -9.60 18.68 48.58
CA VAL A 955 -9.21 20.00 48.02
C VAL A 955 -7.72 20.00 47.64
N ALA A 956 -6.85 19.40 48.44
CA ALA A 956 -5.44 19.27 48.10
C ALA A 956 -5.25 18.44 46.83
N ILE A 957 -5.91 17.27 46.72
CA ILE A 957 -5.84 16.43 45.52
C ILE A 957 -6.43 17.16 44.30
N ALA A 958 -7.61 17.77 44.44
CA ALA A 958 -8.30 18.43 43.33
C ALA A 958 -7.52 19.65 42.82
N ASN A 959 -7.07 20.55 43.70
CA ASN A 959 -6.50 21.83 43.29
C ASN A 959 -4.99 21.77 43.09
N ILE A 960 -4.24 20.97 43.86
CA ILE A 960 -2.78 20.88 43.71
C ILE A 960 -2.40 19.84 42.66
N LEU A 961 -3.10 18.72 42.60
CA LEU A 961 -2.75 17.63 41.68
C LEU A 961 -3.58 17.70 40.40
N LEU A 962 -4.91 17.54 40.49
CA LEU A 962 -5.75 17.37 39.31
C LEU A 962 -5.77 18.62 38.41
N LEU A 963 -6.03 19.80 38.98
CA LEU A 963 -6.11 21.03 38.19
C LEU A 963 -4.78 21.41 37.51
N ASN A 964 -3.64 21.18 38.18
CA ASN A 964 -2.32 21.43 37.59
C ASN A 964 -1.99 20.42 36.49
N VAL A 965 -2.38 19.15 36.65
CA VAL A 965 -2.25 18.14 35.58
C VAL A 965 -3.12 18.51 34.38
N LEU A 966 -4.34 19.02 34.59
CA LEU A 966 -5.20 19.52 33.50
C LEU A 966 -4.54 20.67 32.73
N ILE A 967 -4.02 21.66 33.44
CA ILE A 967 -3.32 22.80 32.83
C ILE A 967 -2.11 22.30 32.03
N ALA A 968 -1.33 21.38 32.59
CA ALA A 968 -0.17 20.80 31.90
C ALA A 968 -0.57 20.04 30.63
N LEU A 969 -1.61 19.20 30.70
CA LEU A 969 -2.13 18.45 29.56
C LEU A 969 -2.63 19.40 28.47
N PHE A 970 -3.37 20.45 28.83
CA PHE A 970 -3.82 21.47 27.90
C PHE A 970 -2.69 22.26 27.26
N ASN A 971 -1.64 22.63 28.00
CA ASN A 971 -0.53 23.35 27.41
C ASN A 971 0.18 22.51 26.34
N VAL A 972 0.37 21.20 26.57
CA VAL A 972 0.98 20.30 25.59
C VAL A 972 0.08 20.13 24.36
N THR A 973 -1.23 19.92 24.57
CA THR A 973 -2.16 19.70 23.44
C THR A 973 -2.36 20.97 22.63
N ILE A 974 -2.46 22.13 23.28
CA ILE A 974 -2.52 23.44 22.61
C ILE A 974 -1.26 23.68 21.78
N GLN A 975 -0.06 23.39 22.30
CA GLN A 975 1.19 23.56 21.55
C GLN A 975 1.22 22.69 20.29
N ASN A 976 0.93 21.39 20.44
CA ASN A 976 0.93 20.44 19.32
C ASN A 976 -0.13 20.80 18.25
N VAL A 977 -1.33 21.18 18.69
CA VAL A 977 -2.43 21.53 17.78
C VAL A 977 -2.18 22.90 17.14
N GLN A 978 -1.52 23.84 17.82
CA GLN A 978 -1.28 25.18 17.29
C GLN A 978 -0.45 25.15 16.00
N GLU A 979 0.58 24.31 15.93
CA GLU A 979 1.41 24.15 14.74
C GLU A 979 0.61 23.74 13.50
N GLN A 980 -0.41 22.89 13.67
CA GLN A 980 -1.25 22.37 12.58
C GLN A 980 -2.55 23.16 12.36
N SER A 981 -2.98 23.95 13.35
CA SER A 981 -4.29 24.63 13.38
C SER A 981 -4.52 25.57 12.21
N HIS A 982 -3.46 26.27 11.76
CA HIS A 982 -3.54 27.16 10.61
C HIS A 982 -3.82 26.39 9.32
N ASN A 983 -3.17 25.24 9.10
CA ASN A 983 -3.38 24.42 7.92
C ASN A 983 -4.77 23.74 7.95
N LEU A 984 -5.20 23.26 9.11
CA LEU A 984 -6.54 22.71 9.30
C LEU A 984 -7.64 23.75 9.03
N TRP A 985 -7.45 25.00 9.49
CA TRP A 985 -8.37 26.08 9.18
C TRP A 985 -8.40 26.41 7.69
N ARG A 986 -7.23 26.46 7.02
CA ARG A 986 -7.13 26.67 5.56
C ARG A 986 -7.87 25.57 4.79
N TYR A 987 -7.78 24.31 5.23
CA TYR A 987 -8.56 23.19 4.70
C TYR A 987 -10.07 23.40 4.89
N GLN A 988 -10.53 23.67 6.13
CA GLN A 988 -11.95 23.88 6.45
C GLN A 988 -12.57 25.08 5.71
N ARG A 989 -11.76 26.08 5.37
CA ARG A 989 -12.19 27.24 4.59
C ARG A 989 -12.79 26.86 3.23
N PHE A 990 -12.33 25.77 2.60
CA PHE A 990 -12.88 25.29 1.33
C PHE A 990 -14.39 25.02 1.45
N SER A 991 -14.79 24.25 2.46
CA SER A 991 -16.18 23.87 2.71
C SER A 991 -17.06 25.11 2.91
N ILE A 992 -16.62 26.06 3.74
CA ILE A 992 -17.33 27.35 3.97
C ILE A 992 -17.50 28.13 2.66
N VAL A 993 -16.42 28.28 1.87
CA VAL A 993 -16.49 29.02 0.59
C VAL A 993 -17.44 28.33 -0.38
N ASN A 994 -17.43 26.99 -0.43
CA ASN A 994 -18.32 26.21 -1.29
C ASN A 994 -19.79 26.38 -0.87
N GLU A 995 -20.08 26.32 0.43
CA GLU A 995 -21.41 26.50 1.02
C GLU A 995 -22.00 27.87 0.63
N PHE A 996 -21.28 28.98 0.91
CA PHE A 996 -21.77 30.33 0.62
C PHE A 996 -21.80 30.66 -0.88
N SER A 997 -21.02 29.97 -1.71
CA SER A 997 -21.11 30.10 -3.17
C SER A 997 -22.42 29.52 -3.73
N LYS A 998 -22.96 28.49 -3.09
CA LYS A 998 -24.22 27.81 -3.47
C LYS A 998 -25.46 28.44 -2.82
N LYS A 999 -25.32 29.23 -1.73
CA LYS A 999 -26.42 29.93 -1.04
C LYS A 999 -27.12 30.96 -1.91
N SER A 1000 -28.38 31.27 -1.57
CA SER A 1000 -29.16 32.30 -2.27
C SER A 1000 -28.49 33.68 -2.18
N PRO A 1001 -28.58 34.52 -3.22
CA PRO A 1001 -28.01 35.87 -3.22
C PRO A 1001 -28.79 36.87 -2.34
N LEU A 1002 -30.00 36.52 -1.92
CA LEU A 1002 -30.85 37.35 -1.08
C LEU A 1002 -30.65 37.03 0.41
N PRO A 1003 -30.68 38.03 1.31
CA PRO A 1003 -30.50 37.80 2.74
C PRO A 1003 -31.72 37.10 3.39
N PRO A 1004 -31.53 36.40 4.53
CA PRO A 1004 -32.64 35.87 5.32
C PRO A 1004 -33.33 37.07 6.02
N PRO A 1005 -34.55 37.51 5.62
CA PRO A 1005 -35.81 36.75 5.46
C PRO A 1005 -36.39 36.71 4.02
N PHE A 1006 -35.73 37.35 3.06
CA PHE A 1006 -36.20 37.46 1.67
C PHE A 1006 -35.80 36.25 0.81
N SER A 1007 -34.94 35.36 1.32
CA SER A 1007 -34.59 34.09 0.69
C SER A 1007 -35.79 33.17 0.42
N LEU A 1008 -36.87 33.27 1.22
CA LEU A 1008 -38.12 32.54 0.97
C LEU A 1008 -38.69 32.82 -0.43
N ILE A 1009 -38.61 34.08 -0.88
CA ILE A 1009 -39.08 34.50 -2.22
C ILE A 1009 -38.19 33.87 -3.30
N TYR A 1010 -36.88 33.83 -3.09
CA TYR A 1010 -35.94 33.19 -4.01
C TYR A 1010 -36.21 31.69 -4.14
N HIS A 1011 -36.39 31.00 -3.01
CA HIS A 1011 -36.69 29.57 -2.98
C HIS A 1011 -38.03 29.27 -3.66
N PHE A 1012 -39.04 30.12 -3.47
CA PHE A 1012 -40.32 30.03 -4.17
C PHE A 1012 -40.15 30.17 -5.70
N PHE A 1013 -39.40 31.17 -6.18
CA PHE A 1013 -39.14 31.32 -7.61
C PHE A 1013 -38.30 30.17 -8.20
N ARG A 1014 -37.32 29.65 -7.44
CA ARG A 1014 -36.52 28.49 -7.85
C ARG A 1014 -37.38 27.23 -7.91
N PHE A 1015 -38.26 27.01 -6.93
CA PHE A 1015 -39.21 25.91 -6.93
C PHE A 1015 -40.19 26.03 -8.11
N LEU A 1016 -40.71 27.23 -8.39
CA LEU A 1016 -41.55 27.49 -9.55
C LEU A 1016 -40.78 27.20 -10.86
N ARG A 1017 -39.52 27.62 -10.97
CA ARG A 1017 -38.67 27.31 -12.13
C ARG A 1017 -38.41 25.81 -12.25
N PHE A 1018 -38.14 25.12 -11.15
CA PHE A 1018 -37.98 23.67 -11.12
C PHE A 1018 -39.26 22.97 -11.61
N LEU A 1019 -40.43 23.40 -11.14
CA LEU A 1019 -41.73 22.88 -11.54
C LEU A 1019 -42.01 23.18 -13.03
N ILE A 1020 -41.68 24.38 -13.53
CA ILE A 1020 -41.78 24.72 -14.96
C ILE A 1020 -40.83 23.89 -15.83
N VAL A 1021 -39.59 23.69 -15.40
CA VAL A 1021 -38.59 22.88 -16.13
C VAL A 1021 -38.98 21.41 -16.11
N HIS A 1022 -39.46 20.87 -14.99
CA HIS A 1022 -39.99 19.52 -14.93
C HIS A 1022 -41.23 19.35 -15.80
N ILE A 1023 -42.15 20.33 -15.83
CA ILE A 1023 -43.29 20.32 -16.75
C ILE A 1023 -42.83 20.42 -18.21
N LYS A 1024 -41.81 21.24 -18.53
CA LYS A 1024 -41.22 21.33 -19.89
C LYS A 1024 -40.48 20.06 -20.30
N LEU A 1025 -39.72 19.43 -19.42
CA LEU A 1025 -39.03 18.16 -19.66
C LEU A 1025 -40.03 17.00 -19.79
N TRP A 1026 -41.13 17.03 -19.03
CA TRP A 1026 -42.24 16.10 -19.18
C TRP A 1026 -42.99 16.32 -20.51
N LYS A 1027 -43.13 17.58 -20.96
CA LYS A 1027 -43.72 17.95 -22.26
C LYS A 1027 -42.79 17.66 -23.46
N ASN A 1028 -41.47 17.71 -23.28
CA ASN A 1028 -40.47 17.48 -24.33
C ASN A 1028 -40.04 16.01 -24.47
N ARG A 1029 -40.47 15.08 -23.60
CA ARG A 1029 -40.29 13.63 -23.85
C ARG A 1029 -41.03 13.11 -25.10
N TYR A 1030 -41.87 13.92 -25.74
CA TYR A 1030 -42.72 13.55 -26.88
C TYR A 1030 -42.41 14.26 -28.21
N GLN A 1031 -41.30 15.00 -28.35
CA GLN A 1031 -40.88 15.51 -29.66
C GLN A 1031 -39.51 14.94 -30.08
N PRO A 1032 -39.40 14.35 -31.29
CA PRO A 1032 -38.12 13.96 -31.85
C PRO A 1032 -37.33 15.21 -32.28
N ILE A 1033 -36.02 15.16 -32.07
CA ILE A 1033 -35.04 16.22 -32.38
C ILE A 1033 -35.01 16.45 -33.91
N PRO A 1034 -35.17 17.68 -34.43
CA PRO A 1034 -34.96 17.95 -35.85
C PRO A 1034 -33.46 18.02 -36.18
N SER A 1035 -33.09 17.37 -37.26
CA SER A 1035 -31.76 17.37 -37.87
C SER A 1035 -31.60 18.59 -38.80
N GLU A 1036 -31.16 19.74 -38.29
CA GLU A 1036 -30.59 20.81 -39.12
C GLU A 1036 -29.36 21.39 -38.44
N ILE A 1037 -28.21 21.23 -39.09
CA ILE A 1037 -26.92 21.82 -38.71
C ILE A 1037 -27.01 23.32 -39.02
N THR A 1038 -27.32 24.14 -38.03
CA THR A 1038 -27.30 25.60 -38.14
C THR A 1038 -25.88 26.15 -37.93
N LEU A 1039 -25.62 27.34 -38.48
CA LEU A 1039 -24.34 28.07 -38.40
C LEU A 1039 -23.83 28.28 -36.96
N ASP A 1040 -24.71 28.17 -35.97
CA ASP A 1040 -24.39 28.25 -34.54
C ASP A 1040 -23.65 26.99 -34.04
N ASN A 1041 -23.90 25.81 -34.61
CA ASN A 1041 -23.16 24.59 -34.28
C ASN A 1041 -21.70 24.64 -34.75
N VAL A 1042 -21.42 25.39 -35.83
CA VAL A 1042 -20.05 25.63 -36.32
C VAL A 1042 -19.31 26.64 -35.43
N LYS A 1043 -20.01 27.62 -34.86
CA LYS A 1043 -19.45 28.51 -33.83
C LYS A 1043 -19.15 27.76 -32.52
N ILE A 1044 -20.07 26.89 -32.10
CA ILE A 1044 -19.87 26.04 -30.91
C ILE A 1044 -18.72 25.06 -31.14
N MET A 1045 -18.61 24.44 -32.33
CA MET A 1045 -17.45 23.60 -32.68
C MET A 1045 -16.13 24.39 -32.71
N ASN A 1046 -16.09 25.58 -33.30
CA ASN A 1046 -14.88 26.40 -33.33
C ASN A 1046 -14.49 26.94 -31.94
N ASP A 1047 -15.47 27.27 -31.10
CA ASP A 1047 -15.22 27.67 -29.71
C ASP A 1047 -14.70 26.48 -28.90
N ASN A 1048 -15.22 25.26 -29.10
CA ASN A 1048 -14.73 24.04 -28.46
C ASN A 1048 -13.31 23.67 -28.93
N ILE A 1049 -13.03 23.72 -30.24
CA ILE A 1049 -11.68 23.47 -30.79
C ILE A 1049 -10.65 24.49 -30.25
N SER A 1050 -11.05 25.75 -30.07
CA SER A 1050 -10.19 26.78 -29.47
C SER A 1050 -9.95 26.59 -27.97
N GLN A 1051 -10.90 25.99 -27.26
CA GLN A 1051 -10.76 25.62 -25.85
C GLN A 1051 -9.85 24.39 -25.70
N ASP A 1052 -9.99 23.39 -26.56
CA ASP A 1052 -9.17 22.17 -26.54
C ASP A 1052 -7.69 22.46 -26.83
N PHE A 1053 -7.40 23.33 -27.82
CA PHE A 1053 -6.02 23.75 -28.10
C PHE A 1053 -5.37 24.43 -26.88
N LYS A 1054 -6.13 25.30 -26.21
CA LYS A 1054 -5.67 26.04 -25.05
C LYS A 1054 -5.46 25.15 -23.82
N ILE A 1055 -6.32 24.16 -23.63
CA ILE A 1055 -6.17 23.15 -22.57
C ILE A 1055 -4.90 22.34 -22.83
N ASN A 1056 -4.67 21.91 -24.07
CA ASN A 1056 -3.47 21.17 -24.44
C ASN A 1056 -2.18 21.97 -24.20
N ASP A 1057 -2.18 23.26 -24.50
CA ASP A 1057 -1.03 24.14 -24.19
C ASP A 1057 -0.82 24.30 -22.69
N MET A 1058 -1.90 24.40 -21.90
CA MET A 1058 -1.80 24.47 -20.44
C MET A 1058 -1.23 23.19 -19.84
N MET A 1059 -1.69 22.02 -20.28
CA MET A 1059 -1.21 20.71 -19.80
C MET A 1059 0.24 20.45 -20.19
N ARG A 1060 0.66 20.88 -21.39
CA ARG A 1060 2.08 20.82 -21.79
C ARG A 1060 2.96 21.67 -20.87
N ARG A 1061 2.49 22.87 -20.50
CA ARG A 1061 3.23 23.77 -19.60
C ARG A 1061 3.31 23.20 -18.18
N GLU A 1062 2.23 22.59 -17.68
CA GLU A 1062 2.23 21.84 -16.42
C GLU A 1062 3.24 20.69 -16.47
N SER A 1063 3.18 19.86 -17.51
CA SER A 1063 4.06 18.70 -17.67
C SER A 1063 5.54 19.10 -17.66
N ALA A 1064 5.90 20.22 -18.29
CA ALA A 1064 7.27 20.72 -18.29
C ALA A 1064 7.77 21.11 -16.89
N ILE A 1065 6.94 21.78 -16.09
CA ILE A 1065 7.28 22.17 -14.71
C ILE A 1065 7.36 20.93 -13.81
N ALA A 1066 6.40 20.03 -13.95
CA ALA A 1066 6.33 18.83 -13.14
C ALA A 1066 7.44 17.82 -13.48
N GLU A 1067 7.90 17.74 -14.73
CA GLU A 1067 9.08 16.95 -15.10
C GLU A 1067 10.34 17.35 -14.32
N ASP A 1068 10.57 18.65 -14.14
CA ASP A 1068 11.72 19.14 -13.36
C ASP A 1068 11.62 18.72 -11.89
N TYR A 1069 10.41 18.76 -11.32
CA TYR A 1069 10.15 18.28 -9.96
C TYR A 1069 10.36 16.76 -9.82
N TRP A 1070 9.77 15.97 -10.71
CA TRP A 1070 9.94 14.50 -10.70
C TRP A 1070 11.40 14.10 -10.87
N ARG A 1071 12.17 14.81 -11.72
CA ARG A 1071 13.62 14.58 -11.86
C ARG A 1071 14.38 14.82 -10.54
N GLN A 1072 13.98 15.82 -9.75
CA GLN A 1072 14.58 16.06 -8.43
C GLN A 1072 14.23 14.93 -7.45
N ILE A 1073 12.97 14.51 -7.38
CA ILE A 1073 12.55 13.39 -6.52
C ILE A 1073 13.27 12.10 -6.89
N PHE A 1074 13.31 11.74 -8.17
CA PHE A 1074 13.96 10.49 -8.58
C PHE A 1074 15.46 10.51 -8.34
N LYS A 1075 16.11 11.68 -8.42
CA LYS A 1075 17.51 11.85 -7.99
C LYS A 1075 17.66 11.70 -6.48
N GLN A 1076 16.78 12.32 -5.70
CA GLN A 1076 16.79 12.23 -4.24
C GLN A 1076 16.55 10.79 -3.76
N ASN A 1077 15.54 10.11 -4.31
CA ASN A 1077 15.29 8.70 -4.00
C ASN A 1077 16.49 7.81 -4.37
N LYS A 1078 17.20 8.13 -5.46
CA LYS A 1078 18.45 7.43 -5.82
C LYS A 1078 19.58 7.75 -4.82
N SER A 1079 19.75 9.00 -4.38
CA SER A 1079 20.76 9.36 -3.37
C SER A 1079 20.46 8.75 -2.02
N ASP A 1080 19.21 8.75 -1.58
CA ASP A 1080 18.79 8.19 -0.30
C ASP A 1080 18.99 6.68 -0.29
N ARG A 1081 18.71 5.98 -1.41
CA ARG A 1081 19.03 4.56 -1.57
C ARG A 1081 20.54 4.31 -1.48
N ILE A 1082 21.36 5.17 -2.07
CA ILE A 1082 22.82 5.08 -1.98
C ILE A 1082 23.28 5.34 -0.54
N GLU A 1083 22.74 6.33 0.14
CA GLU A 1083 23.09 6.68 1.52
C GLU A 1083 22.65 5.57 2.50
N ILE A 1084 21.47 4.99 2.33
CA ILE A 1084 21.03 3.81 3.09
C ILE A 1084 21.96 2.62 2.79
N ALA A 1085 22.40 2.44 1.55
CA ALA A 1085 23.36 1.40 1.20
C ALA A 1085 24.73 1.67 1.86
N LEU A 1086 25.21 2.91 1.84
CA LEU A 1086 26.47 3.33 2.46
C LEU A 1086 26.43 3.20 3.97
N THR A 1087 25.40 3.68 4.65
CA THR A 1087 25.22 3.52 6.09
C THR A 1087 25.10 2.05 6.49
N ASN A 1088 24.42 1.21 5.68
CA ASN A 1088 24.42 -0.23 5.89
C ASN A 1088 25.81 -0.86 5.69
N ILE A 1089 26.64 -0.32 4.79
CA ILE A 1089 28.02 -0.74 4.59
C ILE A 1089 28.90 -0.27 5.78
N GLU A 1090 28.76 0.96 6.23
CA GLU A 1090 29.46 1.54 7.39
C GLU A 1090 29.11 0.77 8.67
N GLN A 1091 27.83 0.53 8.96
CA GLN A 1091 27.40 -0.30 10.08
C GLN A 1091 27.93 -1.74 9.99
N LYS A 1092 28.10 -2.28 8.77
CA LYS A 1092 28.75 -3.58 8.57
C LYS A 1092 30.24 -3.49 8.85
N ILE A 1093 30.92 -2.45 8.38
CA ILE A 1093 32.35 -2.21 8.65
C ILE A 1093 32.57 -2.07 10.17
N ASP A 1094 31.73 -1.30 10.87
CA ASP A 1094 31.79 -1.12 12.32
C ASP A 1094 31.53 -2.40 13.11
N ARG A 1095 30.71 -3.32 12.60
CA ARG A 1095 30.57 -4.68 13.18
C ARG A 1095 31.76 -5.59 12.91
N PHE A 1096 32.57 -5.32 11.89
CA PHE A 1096 33.77 -6.09 11.56
C PHE A 1096 35.04 -5.57 12.26
N ILE A 1097 35.07 -4.31 12.68
CA ILE A 1097 36.20 -3.70 13.41
C ILE A 1097 36.52 -4.41 14.76
N PRO A 1098 35.57 -4.93 15.56
CA PRO A 1098 35.87 -5.66 16.79
C PRO A 1098 36.62 -6.98 16.53
N PHE A 1099 36.29 -7.69 15.45
CA PHE A 1099 36.93 -8.97 15.09
C PHE A 1099 38.39 -8.83 14.63
N ARG A 1100 38.80 -7.62 14.21
CA ARG A 1100 40.20 -7.35 13.81
C ARG A 1100 41.11 -7.08 15.01
N ASN A 1101 40.57 -6.71 16.16
CA ASN A 1101 41.35 -6.48 17.38
C ASN A 1101 41.56 -7.74 18.23
N GLU A 1102 40.67 -8.74 18.16
CA GLU A 1102 40.88 -10.03 18.85
C GLU A 1102 41.96 -10.90 18.18
N ASN A 1103 42.11 -10.83 16.85
CA ASN A 1103 43.16 -11.56 16.13
C ASN A 1103 44.57 -10.94 16.23
N LYS A 1104 44.74 -9.82 16.94
CA LYS A 1104 46.06 -9.26 17.25
C LYS A 1104 46.74 -9.93 18.45
N HIS A 1105 46.01 -10.70 19.25
CA HIS A 1105 46.58 -11.35 20.43
C HIS A 1105 47.18 -12.75 20.17
N THR A 1106 47.12 -13.29 18.94
CA THR A 1106 47.60 -14.65 18.63
C THR A 1106 48.66 -14.73 17.53
N ILE A 1107 49.08 -13.62 16.92
CA ILE A 1107 50.13 -13.61 15.91
C ILE A 1107 51.19 -12.58 16.30
N GLY A 1108 52.24 -13.05 17.00
CA GLY A 1108 53.46 -12.28 17.17
C GLY A 1108 54.17 -12.12 15.84
N VAL A 1109 54.02 -10.96 15.20
CA VAL A 1109 54.76 -10.60 13.99
C VAL A 1109 55.48 -9.27 14.22
N ASN A 1110 56.79 -9.32 14.01
CA ASN A 1110 57.79 -8.28 14.21
C ASN A 1110 57.43 -6.93 13.57
N ASP A 1111 57.78 -5.86 14.29
CA ASP A 1111 57.51 -4.43 14.03
C ASP A 1111 58.15 -3.81 12.75
N GLN A 1112 58.60 -4.60 11.78
CA GLN A 1112 59.23 -4.05 10.56
C GLN A 1112 58.29 -3.86 9.36
N SER A 1113 57.03 -4.28 9.42
CA SER A 1113 56.07 -4.11 8.31
C SER A 1113 55.18 -2.85 8.42
N LYS A 1114 55.23 -2.11 9.53
CA LYS A 1114 54.40 -0.90 9.74
C LYS A 1114 54.78 0.30 8.86
N GLN A 1115 55.98 0.33 8.28
CA GLN A 1115 56.42 1.47 7.45
C GLN A 1115 56.12 1.32 5.95
N LYS A 1116 55.61 0.17 5.47
CA LYS A 1116 55.29 -0.03 4.05
C LYS A 1116 53.80 0.03 3.69
N LEU A 1117 52.90 0.16 4.67
CA LEU A 1117 51.45 0.11 4.45
C LEU A 1117 50.72 1.46 4.55
N ASN A 1118 51.43 2.56 4.80
CA ASN A 1118 50.85 3.92 4.84
C ASN A 1118 50.82 4.61 3.45
N VAL A 1119 51.04 3.87 2.36
CA VAL A 1119 51.04 4.44 0.98
C VAL A 1119 49.88 3.90 0.11
N GLU A 1120 49.09 2.94 0.60
CA GLU A 1120 48.00 2.33 -0.20
C GLU A 1120 46.61 2.53 0.43
N SER A 1121 46.36 3.68 1.07
CA SER A 1121 45.03 4.05 1.57
C SER A 1121 44.31 5.11 0.73
N ASP A 1122 44.85 5.49 -0.43
CA ASP A 1122 44.23 6.41 -1.40
C ASP A 1122 44.01 5.71 -2.76
N VAL A 1123 43.15 4.68 -2.80
CA VAL A 1123 42.42 4.23 -4.02
C VAL A 1123 41.06 3.68 -3.63
#